data_AF-A0A6N2N0R7-F1
#
_entry.id   AF-A0A6N2N0R7-F1
#
_cell.length_a   1.000
_cell.length_b   1.000
_cell.length_c   1.000
_cell.angle_alpha   90.00
_cell.angle_beta   90.00
_cell.angle_gamma   90.00
#
_symmetry.space_group_name_H-M   'P 1'
#
loop_
_entity.id
_entity.type
_entity.pdbx_description
1 polymer ?
#
loop_
_entity_poly.entity_id
_entity_poly.type
_entity_poly.pdbx_seq_one_letter_code
_entity_poly.pdbx_strand_id
1 'polypeptide(L)'
;RETPISIVRTGSWGLQEILNLPLAEVPRISGASRIMTAKEFGVTEFVNPKDHDKPVHEVIAEMTNGGVDRSVECTGSVSAMISAFECVHDGWGVAVLVGVPNKDDAFKTHPMNLLNERTLKGTFFGNYKPRSDLPSVVEKYMNEELELEKFITHEVLSLKSTRLSSSCSVELASAAVAWEAGKPLVMEEVDVAPPQAMEVRVKILFTSLCHTDVYFWEAKGQTPLFPRIFGHEAGGIVESVGEGVTDLEPGDHVLPVFTGECKECRHCKSEESNMCDLLRINTDRGVMLNDGKSRFSIRGQPIYHFVGTSTFSEYTVVHVGCLAKINPAAPLDKVCVLSCGISTGLGATLNVAKPKKGSSVAIFGLGAVGLAAAEGARISGASRIIGVDLNANRFEKFGVTEFVNPKDHDKPVHEVIAEMTNGGVDRSVECTGSVSAMISAFECVHDGWGVAVLVGVPNNESEEELSRVLFGNYKPRSDIPSVVEKYMNKELELEKFITHEVPSLKSTRLSSTCSVELASAAVAWEAGKPLVIEEVEVAPPQAMEVRLKILFTSLCHTDVYFWEAKGQTPMFPRIFGHEAGGIVESVGEGVTDLEPGDHVLPVFTGECKECRHCKSEESNMCDLLRINTDRGVMLNDGKSSPFTILLAPTFSEYTVVHAGCVAKINPAAPLDIVCVLSCGISTGLGATLNVAKPEKGSSVAIFGLGAVGLAAAEGARIAGASRIIGVDLNSNRFEEAKKFGVTEFVNPKDYDKPVQEVIAEMTDGGVDRSVECTGSINAMISAFECVHDGWGVAVLVGVPNKDDSFKTHPINFLNEKTLKGTFFGNYKPRSDLPSMYMNKELELEKFITHEVPFSEINKAFEYMLSGAGLRCLIRMDA
;
A
#
# COMPACT_ATOMS: atom_id res chain seq x y z
N ARG A 1 19.69 5.08 -19.82
CA ARG A 1 20.84 5.19 -20.75
C ARG A 1 22.03 5.74 -19.95
N GLU A 2 23.27 5.47 -20.34
CA GLU A 2 24.44 5.87 -19.53
C GLU A 2 24.83 7.34 -19.73
N THR A 3 24.51 8.19 -18.74
CA THR A 3 25.06 9.53 -18.58
C THR A 3 25.20 9.81 -17.08
N PRO A 4 26.39 10.13 -16.54
CA PRO A 4 26.51 10.61 -15.16
C PRO A 4 25.74 11.92 -14.96
N ILE A 5 25.19 12.14 -13.77
CA ILE A 5 24.67 13.45 -13.38
C ILE A 5 25.88 14.33 -13.04
N SER A 6 26.27 15.18 -13.98
CA SER A 6 27.35 16.16 -13.83
C SER A 6 26.74 17.56 -13.69
N ILE A 7 26.73 18.10 -12.47
CA ILE A 7 26.24 19.45 -12.21
C ILE A 7 27.29 20.48 -12.63
N VAL A 8 26.88 21.45 -13.45
CA VAL A 8 27.71 22.60 -13.84
C VAL A 8 26.87 23.87 -13.64
N ARG A 9 27.29 24.75 -12.72
CA ARG A 9 26.72 26.09 -12.50
C ARG A 9 27.81 27.16 -12.60
N THR A 10 27.44 28.35 -13.05
CA THR A 10 28.34 29.34 -13.66
C THR A 10 28.40 30.65 -12.87
N GLY A 11 29.39 31.54 -13.08
CA GLY A 11 30.42 31.56 -14.12
C GLY A 11 31.72 32.28 -13.67
N SER A 12 32.51 32.90 -14.54
CA SER A 12 32.14 33.58 -15.81
C SER A 12 32.97 33.17 -17.03
N TRP A 13 32.37 32.38 -17.92
CA TRP A 13 32.77 32.22 -19.33
C TRP A 13 31.51 32.03 -20.20
N GLY A 14 31.66 32.17 -21.52
CA GLY A 14 30.53 32.05 -22.46
C GLY A 14 30.07 30.61 -22.69
N LEU A 15 28.80 30.44 -23.08
CA LEU A 15 28.17 29.14 -23.37
C LEU A 15 28.96 28.24 -24.35
N GLN A 16 29.80 28.87 -25.17
CA GLN A 16 30.53 28.27 -26.28
C GLN A 16 31.80 27.50 -25.86
N GLU A 17 32.23 27.61 -24.60
CA GLU A 17 33.39 26.86 -24.07
C GLU A 17 32.97 25.55 -23.40
N ILE A 18 31.80 25.52 -22.76
CA ILE A 18 31.22 24.30 -22.15
C ILE A 18 31.03 23.19 -23.19
N LEU A 19 30.66 23.57 -24.42
CA LEU A 19 30.47 22.65 -25.55
C LEU A 19 31.79 22.09 -26.14
N ASN A 20 32.95 22.61 -25.73
CA ASN A 20 34.27 22.15 -26.20
C ASN A 20 35.00 21.25 -25.18
N LEU A 21 34.36 20.89 -24.05
CA LEU A 21 34.91 19.94 -23.08
C LEU A 21 35.03 18.53 -23.71
N PRO A 22 36.19 17.85 -23.62
CA PRO A 22 36.34 16.51 -24.16
C PRO A 22 35.48 15.47 -23.42
N LEU A 23 34.40 15.00 -24.06
CA LEU A 23 33.59 13.86 -23.60
C LEU A 23 34.37 12.54 -23.42
N ALA A 24 35.65 12.51 -23.81
CA ALA A 24 36.56 11.39 -23.60
C ALA A 24 37.15 11.31 -22.17
N GLU A 25 37.07 12.38 -21.37
CA GLU A 25 37.73 12.46 -20.06
C GLU A 25 36.78 12.24 -18.86
N VAL A 26 35.48 12.08 -19.08
CA VAL A 26 34.52 11.70 -18.03
C VAL A 26 34.52 10.17 -17.85
N PRO A 27 34.97 9.62 -16.70
CA PRO A 27 35.06 8.18 -16.51
C PRO A 27 33.67 7.55 -16.37
N ARG A 28 33.41 6.42 -17.06
CA ARG A 28 32.18 5.65 -16.84
C ARG A 28 32.27 4.80 -15.59
N ILE A 29 31.29 4.93 -14.71
CA ILE A 29 31.11 4.07 -13.53
C ILE A 29 30.91 2.62 -13.99
N SER A 30 31.85 1.74 -13.60
CA SER A 30 31.89 0.34 -14.00
C SER A 30 30.83 -0.50 -13.30
N GLY A 31 30.53 -1.70 -13.83
CA GLY A 31 29.51 -2.59 -13.25
C GLY A 31 29.77 -2.93 -11.78
N ALA A 32 31.01 -3.26 -11.42
CA ALA A 32 31.40 -3.53 -10.03
C ALA A 32 31.25 -2.31 -9.11
N SER A 33 31.53 -1.10 -9.62
CA SER A 33 31.32 0.14 -8.87
C SER A 33 29.83 0.39 -8.58
N ARG A 34 28.93 0.11 -9.54
CA ARG A 34 27.48 0.24 -9.32
C ARG A 34 26.91 -0.75 -8.31
N ILE A 35 27.63 -1.84 -8.01
CA ILE A 35 27.23 -2.79 -6.95
C ILE A 35 27.71 -2.32 -5.58
N MET A 36 28.88 -1.68 -5.49
CA MET A 36 29.32 -1.04 -4.23
C MET A 36 28.46 0.18 -3.93
N THR A 37 28.23 1.06 -4.90
CA THR A 37 27.23 2.13 -4.81
C THR A 37 25.83 1.55 -4.56
N ALA A 38 25.48 0.43 -5.19
CA ALA A 38 24.33 -0.43 -4.86
C ALA A 38 24.17 -0.82 -3.37
N LYS A 39 25.28 -0.91 -2.62
CA LYS A 39 25.35 -1.45 -1.24
C LYS A 39 25.73 -0.44 -0.17
N GLU A 40 26.43 0.63 -0.56
CA GLU A 40 26.27 1.96 0.04
C GLU A 40 24.75 2.17 0.07
N PHE A 41 24.15 2.33 -1.11
CA PHE A 41 22.80 1.99 -1.58
C PHE A 41 21.69 1.37 -0.69
N GLY A 42 22.01 0.62 0.35
CA GLY A 42 21.04 -0.09 1.20
C GLY A 42 20.46 -1.37 0.59
N VAL A 43 20.65 -1.62 -0.71
CA VAL A 43 20.26 -2.86 -1.38
C VAL A 43 21.10 -4.00 -0.78
N THR A 44 20.48 -4.75 0.13
CA THR A 44 21.13 -5.77 0.96
C THR A 44 21.72 -6.89 0.09
N GLU A 45 20.95 -7.35 -0.89
CA GLU A 45 21.29 -8.43 -1.81
C GLU A 45 21.21 -7.98 -3.27
N PHE A 46 22.23 -8.32 -4.06
CA PHE A 46 22.33 -7.92 -5.46
C PHE A 46 22.34 -9.15 -6.37
N VAL A 47 21.36 -9.23 -7.26
CA VAL A 47 21.24 -10.29 -8.28
C VAL A 47 21.54 -9.71 -9.66
N ASN A 48 22.57 -10.23 -10.33
CA ASN A 48 22.88 -9.88 -11.71
C ASN A 48 22.19 -10.85 -12.67
N PRO A 49 21.23 -10.44 -13.52
CA PRO A 49 20.53 -11.33 -14.45
C PRO A 49 21.40 -12.03 -15.51
N LYS A 50 22.72 -11.80 -15.52
CA LYS A 50 23.70 -12.46 -16.41
C LYS A 50 24.53 -13.55 -15.72
N ASP A 51 24.48 -13.63 -14.39
CA ASP A 51 25.27 -14.58 -13.61
C ASP A 51 24.45 -15.82 -13.21
N HIS A 52 23.21 -15.92 -13.71
CA HIS A 52 22.28 -17.04 -13.52
C HIS A 52 21.66 -17.46 -14.87
N ASP A 53 21.44 -18.76 -15.07
CA ASP A 53 20.77 -19.30 -16.26
C ASP A 53 19.22 -19.23 -16.21
N LYS A 54 18.66 -18.71 -15.11
CA LYS A 54 17.21 -18.56 -14.84
C LYS A 54 16.73 -17.10 -14.98
N PRO A 55 15.44 -16.86 -15.25
CA PRO A 55 14.81 -15.54 -15.08
C PRO A 55 15.05 -14.96 -13.69
N VAL A 56 15.32 -13.65 -13.60
CA VAL A 56 15.68 -12.99 -12.33
C VAL A 56 14.57 -13.07 -11.28
N HIS A 57 13.30 -13.13 -11.68
CA HIS A 57 12.18 -13.27 -10.74
C HIS A 57 12.14 -14.65 -10.07
N GLU A 58 12.58 -15.72 -10.75
CA GLU A 58 12.70 -17.06 -10.14
C GLU A 58 13.84 -17.06 -9.11
N VAL A 59 14.97 -16.44 -9.45
CA VAL A 59 16.12 -16.31 -8.53
C VAL A 59 15.73 -15.53 -7.27
N ILE A 60 15.05 -14.39 -7.41
CA ILE A 60 14.52 -13.62 -6.27
C ILE A 60 13.54 -14.47 -5.45
N ALA A 61 12.60 -15.17 -6.09
CA ALA A 61 11.63 -16.00 -5.38
C ALA A 61 12.28 -17.18 -4.62
N GLU A 62 13.36 -17.76 -5.14
CA GLU A 62 14.14 -18.79 -4.44
C GLU A 62 14.91 -18.21 -3.25
N MET A 63 15.39 -16.96 -3.33
CA MET A 63 16.06 -16.26 -2.23
C MET A 63 15.10 -15.82 -1.11
N THR A 64 13.89 -15.36 -1.47
CA THR A 64 12.94 -14.75 -0.52
C THR A 64 11.79 -15.67 -0.09
N ASN A 65 11.92 -16.98 -0.32
CA ASN A 65 10.91 -17.99 0.04
C ASN A 65 9.51 -17.71 -0.58
N GLY A 66 9.49 -17.42 -1.89
CA GLY A 66 8.27 -17.28 -2.69
C GLY A 66 7.95 -15.88 -3.22
N GLY A 67 8.92 -14.96 -3.22
CA GLY A 67 8.78 -13.60 -3.75
C GLY A 67 8.86 -12.50 -2.68
N VAL A 68 8.70 -11.25 -3.08
CA VAL A 68 8.76 -10.06 -2.19
C VAL A 68 7.38 -9.45 -1.96
N ASP A 69 7.15 -8.81 -0.82
CA ASP A 69 5.84 -8.15 -0.57
C ASP A 69 5.58 -6.99 -1.52
N ARG A 70 6.63 -6.25 -1.87
CA ARG A 70 6.59 -5.06 -2.73
C ARG A 70 7.76 -5.10 -3.71
N SER A 71 7.53 -4.60 -4.93
CA SER A 71 8.60 -4.36 -5.90
C SER A 71 8.39 -3.02 -6.60
N VAL A 72 9.50 -2.41 -7.05
CA VAL A 72 9.48 -1.13 -7.76
C VAL A 72 10.36 -1.25 -9.00
N GLU A 73 9.87 -0.80 -10.17
CA GLU A 73 10.62 -0.80 -11.42
C GLU A 73 10.99 0.63 -11.85
N CYS A 74 12.30 0.90 -11.94
CA CYS A 74 12.82 2.25 -12.16
C CYS A 74 13.60 2.43 -13.48
N THR A 75 13.71 1.40 -14.33
CA THR A 75 14.58 1.41 -15.53
C THR A 75 13.85 1.78 -16.83
N GLY A 76 12.53 1.57 -16.89
CA GLY A 76 11.72 1.72 -18.11
C GLY A 76 11.80 0.52 -19.05
N SER A 77 12.55 -0.53 -18.69
CA SER A 77 12.69 -1.73 -19.50
C SER A 77 11.51 -2.67 -19.26
N VAL A 78 10.72 -2.97 -20.30
CA VAL A 78 9.59 -3.91 -20.20
C VAL A 78 9.98 -5.26 -19.59
N SER A 79 11.17 -5.81 -19.87
CA SER A 79 11.64 -7.05 -19.24
C SER A 79 11.88 -6.92 -17.74
N ALA A 80 12.27 -5.74 -17.26
CA ALA A 80 12.35 -5.43 -15.83
C ALA A 80 10.96 -5.22 -15.22
N MET A 81 10.03 -4.56 -15.92
CA MET A 81 8.64 -4.37 -15.47
C MET A 81 7.93 -5.70 -15.24
N ILE A 82 8.07 -6.61 -16.20
CA ILE A 82 7.53 -7.97 -16.11
C ILE A 82 8.18 -8.71 -14.94
N SER A 83 9.52 -8.66 -14.82
CA SER A 83 10.23 -9.32 -13.71
C SER A 83 9.87 -8.77 -12.33
N ALA A 84 9.65 -7.46 -12.21
CA ALA A 84 9.20 -6.82 -10.96
C ALA A 84 7.79 -7.26 -10.58
N PHE A 85 6.87 -7.39 -11.54
CA PHE A 85 5.54 -7.93 -11.28
C PHE A 85 5.55 -9.44 -10.98
N GLU A 86 6.45 -10.19 -11.61
CA GLU A 86 6.53 -11.64 -11.48
C GLU A 86 7.29 -12.08 -10.21
N CYS A 87 8.09 -11.21 -9.57
CA CYS A 87 8.77 -11.50 -8.32
C CYS A 87 7.99 -11.18 -7.02
N VAL A 88 6.82 -10.52 -7.07
CA VAL A 88 6.04 -10.25 -5.83
C VAL A 88 5.24 -11.47 -5.36
N HIS A 89 4.96 -11.54 -4.07
CA HIS A 89 4.14 -12.60 -3.47
C HIS A 89 2.72 -12.70 -4.06
N ASP A 90 2.24 -13.94 -4.26
CA ASP A 90 0.81 -14.21 -4.42
C ASP A 90 0.03 -13.83 -3.14
N GLY A 91 -1.24 -13.45 -3.28
CA GLY A 91 -2.15 -13.12 -2.17
C GLY A 91 -2.21 -11.62 -1.83
N TRP A 92 -1.09 -10.89 -1.93
CA TRP A 92 -1.06 -9.47 -1.56
C TRP A 92 0.06 -8.64 -2.20
N GLY A 93 0.91 -9.24 -3.03
CA GLY A 93 2.09 -8.57 -3.59
C GLY A 93 1.71 -7.35 -4.44
N VAL A 94 2.39 -6.22 -4.24
CA VAL A 94 2.17 -4.99 -5.02
C VAL A 94 3.44 -4.62 -5.77
N ALA A 95 3.37 -4.65 -7.10
CA ALA A 95 4.42 -4.12 -7.96
C ALA A 95 4.07 -2.69 -8.42
N VAL A 96 5.07 -1.81 -8.43
CA VAL A 96 4.93 -0.40 -8.82
C VAL A 96 5.86 -0.09 -9.99
N LEU A 97 5.30 0.28 -11.14
CA LEU A 97 6.06 0.69 -12.32
C LEU A 97 6.27 2.21 -12.32
N VAL A 98 7.53 2.65 -12.28
CA VAL A 98 7.95 4.07 -12.26
C VAL A 98 8.71 4.42 -13.56
N GLY A 99 9.45 3.46 -14.12
CA GLY A 99 10.25 3.65 -15.32
C GLY A 99 9.43 3.95 -16.58
N VAL A 100 9.92 4.87 -17.42
CA VAL A 100 9.24 5.27 -18.66
C VAL A 100 9.68 4.37 -19.83
N PRO A 101 8.74 3.66 -20.51
CA PRO A 101 9.06 2.78 -21.65
C PRO A 101 9.34 3.56 -22.94
N ASN A 102 9.85 2.89 -23.97
CA ASN A 102 9.83 3.46 -25.33
C ASN A 102 8.41 3.40 -25.91
N LYS A 103 8.11 4.28 -26.87
CA LYS A 103 6.77 4.44 -27.44
C LYS A 103 6.19 3.15 -28.05
N ASP A 104 7.04 2.30 -28.61
CA ASP A 104 6.64 1.08 -29.32
C ASP A 104 6.77 -0.20 -28.46
N ASP A 105 7.16 -0.06 -27.18
CA ASP A 105 7.25 -1.16 -26.21
C ASP A 105 5.85 -1.53 -25.65
N ALA A 106 5.69 -2.76 -25.15
CA ALA A 106 4.45 -3.20 -24.51
C ALA A 106 4.69 -4.22 -23.40
N PHE A 107 4.04 -4.02 -22.25
CA PHE A 107 4.08 -4.95 -21.12
C PHE A 107 3.41 -6.28 -21.50
N LYS A 108 3.95 -7.43 -21.05
CA LYS A 108 3.40 -8.76 -21.34
C LYS A 108 3.63 -9.73 -20.17
N THR A 109 2.57 -10.20 -19.51
CA THR A 109 2.64 -11.25 -18.46
C THR A 109 1.56 -12.30 -18.66
N HIS A 110 1.69 -13.47 -18.03
CA HIS A 110 0.66 -14.50 -18.02
C HIS A 110 -0.44 -14.16 -16.98
N PRO A 111 -1.75 -14.19 -17.30
CA PRO A 111 -2.74 -13.51 -16.46
C PRO A 111 -3.05 -14.20 -15.12
N MET A 112 -2.64 -15.46 -14.91
CA MET A 112 -2.68 -16.07 -13.57
C MET A 112 -1.82 -15.31 -12.55
N ASN A 113 -0.76 -14.63 -13.01
CA ASN A 113 0.05 -13.77 -12.13
C ASN A 113 -0.78 -12.61 -11.56
N LEU A 114 -1.81 -12.14 -12.28
CA LEU A 114 -2.76 -11.13 -11.78
C LEU A 114 -3.82 -11.79 -10.88
N LEU A 115 -4.40 -12.91 -11.29
CA LEU A 115 -5.46 -13.62 -10.54
C LEU A 115 -5.00 -14.19 -9.20
N ASN A 116 -3.70 -14.43 -9.01
CA ASN A 116 -3.09 -14.74 -7.71
C ASN A 116 -3.08 -13.53 -6.73
N GLU A 117 -4.10 -12.68 -6.78
CA GLU A 117 -4.31 -11.44 -5.98
C GLU A 117 -3.17 -10.41 -6.03
N ARG A 118 -2.24 -10.53 -6.99
CA ARG A 118 -1.17 -9.53 -7.16
C ARG A 118 -1.77 -8.24 -7.70
N THR A 119 -1.31 -7.12 -7.15
CA THR A 119 -1.69 -5.79 -7.61
C THR A 119 -0.57 -5.20 -8.46
N LEU A 120 -0.90 -4.72 -9.65
CA LEU A 120 0.01 -3.96 -10.49
C LEU A 120 -0.45 -2.49 -10.53
N LYS A 121 0.41 -1.60 -10.08
CA LYS A 121 0.25 -0.16 -10.22
C LYS A 121 1.35 0.37 -11.14
N GLY A 122 1.03 1.37 -11.93
CA GLY A 122 2.04 2.29 -12.42
C GLY A 122 1.87 3.63 -11.73
N THR A 123 2.86 4.49 -11.91
CA THR A 123 2.82 5.80 -11.28
C THR A 123 3.67 6.82 -12.03
N PHE A 124 3.07 7.95 -12.40
CA PHE A 124 3.82 9.17 -12.65
C PHE A 124 4.09 9.88 -11.32
N PHE A 125 5.37 10.17 -11.06
CA PHE A 125 5.84 10.87 -9.86
C PHE A 125 5.39 10.23 -8.52
N GLY A 126 5.18 8.91 -8.44
CA GLY A 126 4.79 8.23 -7.20
C GLY A 126 3.37 8.54 -6.71
N ASN A 127 2.48 9.03 -7.59
CA ASN A 127 1.15 9.62 -7.29
C ASN A 127 1.24 10.86 -6.38
N TYR A 128 2.46 11.36 -6.11
CA TYR A 128 2.67 12.69 -5.56
C TYR A 128 2.24 13.69 -6.63
N LYS A 129 1.09 14.33 -6.44
CA LYS A 129 0.61 15.36 -7.37
C LYS A 129 1.68 16.44 -7.40
N PRO A 130 2.28 16.79 -8.55
CA PRO A 130 3.39 17.73 -8.58
C PRO A 130 3.05 19.10 -7.98
N ARG A 131 1.74 19.42 -7.93
CA ARG A 131 1.19 20.66 -7.34
C ARG A 131 0.66 20.60 -5.90
N SER A 132 0.60 19.45 -5.23
CA SER A 132 0.44 19.41 -3.76
C SER A 132 1.59 18.70 -3.03
N ASP A 133 2.19 17.65 -3.61
CA ASP A 133 2.93 16.68 -2.80
C ASP A 133 4.45 16.59 -3.11
N LEU A 134 4.93 17.02 -4.29
CA LEU A 134 6.36 16.89 -4.68
C LEU A 134 7.33 17.67 -3.76
N PRO A 135 7.11 18.96 -3.45
CA PRO A 135 7.30 19.56 -2.13
C PRO A 135 7.58 18.66 -0.94
N SER A 136 6.71 17.74 -0.53
CA SER A 136 7.03 16.84 0.59
C SER A 136 8.21 15.93 0.26
N VAL A 137 8.41 15.52 -0.99
CA VAL A 137 9.62 14.83 -1.48
C VAL A 137 10.85 15.74 -1.45
N VAL A 138 10.71 17.04 -1.73
CA VAL A 138 11.83 17.99 -1.58
C VAL A 138 12.05 18.47 -0.13
N GLU A 139 11.08 18.26 0.78
CA GLU A 139 11.08 18.48 2.25
C GLU A 139 11.84 17.34 2.94
N LYS A 140 11.45 16.11 2.61
CA LYS A 140 12.14 14.81 2.78
C LYS A 140 13.60 14.76 2.33
N TYR A 141 14.05 15.83 1.71
CA TYR A 141 15.30 15.94 0.97
C TYR A 141 16.15 17.14 1.51
N MET A 142 15.67 17.84 2.55
CA MET A 142 16.33 18.98 3.39
C MET A 142 16.36 18.20 4.78
N ASN A 143 15.38 17.36 5.12
CA ASN A 143 15.25 16.78 6.46
C ASN A 143 16.32 15.73 6.93
N GLU A 144 17.39 15.47 6.18
CA GLU A 144 18.35 14.35 6.31
C GLU A 144 17.88 12.97 5.79
N GLU A 145 16.70 12.92 5.14
CA GLU A 145 15.96 11.66 4.95
C GLU A 145 15.93 11.06 3.53
N LEU A 146 16.58 11.65 2.52
CA LEU A 146 16.65 11.11 1.16
C LEU A 146 18.00 11.51 0.55
N GLU A 147 19.04 10.67 0.58
CA GLU A 147 20.42 11.14 0.31
C GLU A 147 20.76 11.33 -1.18
N LEU A 148 20.14 12.34 -1.80
CA LEU A 148 20.21 12.66 -3.22
C LEU A 148 21.61 13.18 -3.68
N GLU A 149 22.63 13.23 -2.81
CA GLU A 149 23.99 13.76 -3.11
C GLU A 149 24.94 12.64 -3.46
N LYS A 150 24.67 11.45 -2.92
CA LYS A 150 25.31 10.23 -3.38
C LYS A 150 24.86 9.94 -4.83
N PHE A 151 23.68 10.45 -5.24
CA PHE A 151 23.26 10.50 -6.65
C PHE A 151 24.07 11.58 -7.45
N ILE A 152 24.58 12.62 -6.77
CA ILE A 152 25.35 13.74 -7.33
C ILE A 152 26.85 13.42 -7.33
N THR A 153 27.27 12.79 -8.41
CA THR A 153 28.62 12.22 -8.52
C THR A 153 29.82 13.22 -8.54
N HIS A 154 29.63 14.55 -8.58
CA HIS A 154 30.70 15.57 -8.79
C HIS A 154 30.35 17.03 -8.28
N GLU A 155 31.27 17.79 -7.62
CA GLU A 155 31.05 19.16 -6.98
C GLU A 155 32.28 20.15 -6.89
N VAL A 156 32.12 21.50 -6.63
CA VAL A 156 33.16 22.62 -6.58
C VAL A 156 32.76 23.91 -5.73
N LEU A 157 33.68 24.75 -5.12
CA LEU A 157 33.44 25.58 -3.85
C LEU A 157 34.19 27.01 -3.56
N SER A 158 33.64 28.04 -2.77
CA SER A 158 34.20 29.30 -2.06
C SER A 158 33.29 30.14 -1.00
N LEU A 159 33.78 31.17 -0.18
CA LEU A 159 33.21 31.81 1.14
C LEU A 159 33.46 33.42 1.40
N LYS A 160 33.20 34.37 2.43
CA LYS A 160 32.74 34.76 3.89
C LYS A 160 32.56 36.37 4.14
N SER A 161 32.13 37.19 5.21
CA SER A 161 31.37 37.25 6.56
C SER A 161 31.29 38.58 7.50
N THR A 162 30.13 39.20 7.99
CA THR A 162 29.80 39.83 9.40
C THR A 162 28.32 39.96 10.10
N ARG A 163 27.60 41.14 10.38
CA ARG A 163 26.41 41.46 11.36
C ARG A 163 25.13 42.44 11.03
N LEU A 164 24.32 43.07 12.01
CA LEU A 164 22.80 43.50 11.97
C LEU A 164 22.19 44.92 12.44
N SER A 165 20.98 45.41 11.96
CA SER A 165 20.20 46.69 12.30
C SER A 165 18.62 46.69 12.55
N SER A 166 17.91 47.86 12.49
CA SER A 166 16.41 48.02 12.60
C SER A 166 15.77 49.32 11.97
N SER A 167 15.17 49.25 10.78
CA SER A 167 14.37 50.27 10.07
C SER A 167 13.61 49.69 8.85
N CYS A 168 12.54 50.32 8.35
CA CYS A 168 11.89 49.92 7.08
C CYS A 168 12.73 50.20 5.80
N SER A 169 14.03 50.40 5.97
CA SER A 169 15.05 50.28 4.94
C SER A 169 15.39 48.81 4.70
N VAL A 170 16.41 48.57 3.88
CA VAL A 170 17.26 47.38 4.04
C VAL A 170 17.88 47.40 5.45
N GLU A 171 17.74 46.34 6.22
CA GLU A 171 18.63 46.10 7.35
C GLU A 171 19.93 45.52 6.83
N LEU A 172 21.07 46.04 7.25
CA LEU A 172 22.29 45.23 7.26
C LEU A 172 22.05 44.10 8.29
N ALA A 173 22.33 42.80 8.05
CA ALA A 173 21.85 41.70 8.92
C ALA A 173 22.78 40.49 9.22
N SER A 174 23.06 40.20 10.49
CA SER A 174 23.79 39.01 10.94
C SER A 174 23.05 37.73 10.59
N ALA A 175 23.68 36.86 9.80
CA ALA A 175 23.11 35.59 9.41
C ALA A 175 24.17 34.49 9.27
N ALA A 176 23.90 33.28 9.75
CA ALA A 176 24.73 32.12 9.47
C ALA A 176 24.52 31.67 8.01
N VAL A 177 25.17 32.37 7.08
CA VAL A 177 25.18 32.04 5.66
C VAL A 177 26.04 30.80 5.47
N ALA A 178 25.45 29.72 4.98
CA ALA A 178 26.22 28.74 4.23
C ALA A 178 26.50 29.38 2.87
N TRP A 179 27.78 29.57 2.57
CA TRP A 179 28.17 29.96 1.23
C TRP A 179 28.08 28.78 0.26
N GLU A 180 27.98 27.56 0.80
CA GLU A 180 28.05 26.29 0.08
C GLU A 180 27.89 25.07 1.00
N ALA A 181 27.67 23.91 0.37
CA ALA A 181 27.54 22.58 0.93
C ALA A 181 28.65 22.20 1.95
N GLY A 182 28.23 21.87 3.18
CA GLY A 182 29.05 21.21 4.21
C GLY A 182 30.23 22.03 4.71
N LYS A 183 30.36 23.30 4.31
CA LYS A 183 31.38 24.19 4.85
C LYS A 183 30.84 24.92 6.07
N PRO A 184 31.61 24.99 7.17
CA PRO A 184 31.15 25.59 8.42
C PRO A 184 30.47 26.93 8.18
N LEU A 185 29.20 27.02 8.61
CA LEU A 185 28.34 28.19 8.51
C LEU A 185 29.07 29.46 8.95
N VAL A 186 28.73 30.60 8.34
CA VAL A 186 29.48 31.82 8.54
C VAL A 186 28.60 33.04 8.73
N MET A 187 28.86 33.77 9.82
CA MET A 187 28.09 34.97 10.20
C MET A 187 28.35 36.09 9.19
N GLU A 188 27.36 36.47 8.38
CA GLU A 188 27.44 37.50 7.33
C GLU A 188 26.74 38.84 7.68
N GLU A 189 27.19 39.99 7.14
CA GLU A 189 26.37 41.23 7.12
C GLU A 189 25.48 41.14 5.87
N VAL A 190 24.20 40.81 6.06
CA VAL A 190 23.26 40.52 4.96
C VAL A 190 22.22 41.63 4.86
N ASP A 191 22.23 42.37 3.76
CA ASP A 191 21.20 43.32 3.37
C ASP A 191 19.81 42.63 3.29
N VAL A 192 19.02 42.67 4.39
CA VAL A 192 17.62 42.22 4.53
C VAL A 192 16.66 43.33 4.11
N ALA A 193 16.13 43.21 2.90
CA ALA A 193 15.08 44.05 2.37
C ALA A 193 13.81 44.04 3.25
N PRO A 194 13.01 45.13 3.24
CA PRO A 194 11.70 45.15 3.89
C PRO A 194 10.71 44.17 3.20
N PRO A 195 9.64 43.74 3.90
CA PRO A 195 8.66 42.81 3.36
C PRO A 195 7.83 43.44 2.23
N GLN A 196 7.58 42.69 1.16
CA GLN A 196 6.65 43.06 0.09
C GLN A 196 5.23 42.53 0.38
N ALA A 197 4.31 42.66 -0.58
CA ALA A 197 2.93 42.20 -0.41
C ALA A 197 2.85 40.72 0.05
N MET A 198 1.98 40.42 1.01
CA MET A 198 1.81 39.14 1.70
C MET A 198 3.04 38.61 2.48
N GLU A 199 4.06 39.44 2.71
CA GLU A 199 5.27 39.07 3.45
C GLU A 199 5.35 39.76 4.81
N VAL A 200 6.13 39.17 5.73
CA VAL A 200 6.30 39.62 7.10
C VAL A 200 7.79 39.50 7.45
N ARG A 201 8.39 40.56 7.99
CA ARG A 201 9.76 40.53 8.53
C ARG A 201 9.70 40.26 10.02
N VAL A 202 10.41 39.22 10.45
CA VAL A 202 10.37 38.68 11.82
C VAL A 202 11.76 38.75 12.41
N LYS A 203 11.87 39.33 13.62
CA LYS A 203 13.07 39.26 14.44
C LYS A 203 13.14 37.89 15.12
N ILE A 204 14.17 37.12 14.82
CA ILE A 204 14.41 35.83 15.47
C ILE A 204 15.10 36.08 16.81
N LEU A 205 14.55 35.51 17.89
CA LEU A 205 15.14 35.60 19.23
C LEU A 205 15.77 34.27 19.66
N PHE A 206 15.16 33.17 19.28
CA PHE A 206 15.64 31.81 19.53
C PHE A 206 15.44 30.97 18.27
N THR A 207 16.42 30.15 17.92
CA THR A 207 16.32 29.17 16.84
C THR A 207 17.01 27.89 17.28
N SER A 208 16.41 26.75 16.98
CA SER A 208 16.96 25.42 17.27
C SER A 208 17.50 24.78 15.99
N LEU A 209 18.46 23.88 16.17
CA LEU A 209 19.07 23.10 15.10
C LEU A 209 18.34 21.76 15.03
N CYS A 210 17.44 21.58 14.06
CA CYS A 210 16.91 20.26 13.76
C CYS A 210 17.92 19.48 12.89
N HIS A 211 17.81 18.16 12.85
CA HIS A 211 18.59 17.29 11.95
C HIS A 211 18.46 17.75 10.49
N THR A 212 17.24 18.15 10.10
CA THR A 212 16.92 18.90 8.88
C THR A 212 17.85 20.07 8.56
N ASP A 213 18.20 20.91 9.53
CA ASP A 213 19.08 22.05 9.25
C ASP A 213 20.52 21.61 8.97
N VAL A 214 20.93 20.45 9.50
CA VAL A 214 22.26 19.87 9.27
C VAL A 214 22.37 19.37 7.83
N TYR A 215 21.52 18.45 7.39
CA TYR A 215 21.60 17.90 6.03
C TYR A 215 21.53 18.90 4.90
N PHE A 216 20.56 19.80 4.96
CA PHE A 216 20.36 20.75 3.91
C PHE A 216 21.52 21.76 3.88
N TRP A 217 22.18 22.02 5.03
CA TRP A 217 23.44 22.78 5.11
C TRP A 217 24.63 21.97 4.59
N GLU A 218 24.75 20.71 4.99
CA GLU A 218 25.74 19.79 4.43
C GLU A 218 25.60 19.72 2.91
N ALA A 219 24.36 19.87 2.44
CA ALA A 219 23.89 19.27 1.22
C ALA A 219 24.28 17.78 1.25
N LYS A 220 23.34 16.93 1.70
CA LYS A 220 23.31 15.55 1.22
C LYS A 220 22.09 15.22 0.35
N GLY A 221 21.72 16.16 -0.53
CA GLY A 221 21.39 15.78 -1.91
C GLY A 221 21.02 16.82 -2.96
N GLN A 222 21.43 18.07 -2.79
CA GLN A 222 20.58 19.17 -3.21
C GLN A 222 20.57 19.44 -4.71
N THR A 223 19.52 20.15 -5.14
CA THR A 223 19.74 21.22 -6.12
C THR A 223 20.55 22.30 -5.40
N PRO A 224 21.89 22.37 -5.47
CA PRO A 224 22.66 23.11 -4.48
C PRO A 224 22.39 24.59 -4.68
N LEU A 225 21.79 25.22 -3.67
CA LEU A 225 21.23 26.56 -3.76
C LEU A 225 21.87 27.43 -2.68
N PHE A 226 23.01 28.00 -3.05
CA PHE A 226 23.87 28.79 -2.19
C PHE A 226 24.34 30.07 -2.93
N PRO A 227 24.83 31.11 -2.22
CA PRO A 227 24.85 31.26 -0.77
C PRO A 227 23.44 31.34 -0.17
N ARG A 228 23.22 30.82 1.04
CA ARG A 228 21.89 30.61 1.64
C ARG A 228 21.95 30.65 3.17
N ILE A 229 20.88 31.13 3.80
CA ILE A 229 20.74 31.20 5.27
C ILE A 229 19.80 30.10 5.72
N PHE A 230 20.24 29.21 6.60
CA PHE A 230 19.51 28.01 7.03
C PHE A 230 18.57 28.32 8.22
N GLY A 231 17.95 27.29 8.82
CA GLY A 231 17.08 27.45 9.98
C GLY A 231 15.58 27.47 9.64
N HIS A 232 14.82 26.60 10.29
CA HIS A 232 13.35 26.56 10.22
C HIS A 232 12.65 26.40 11.58
N GLU A 233 13.32 25.90 12.63
CA GLU A 233 12.79 25.95 13.98
C GLU A 233 13.17 27.26 14.70
N ALA A 234 12.19 28.11 15.02
CA ALA A 234 12.45 29.37 15.74
C ALA A 234 11.26 29.94 16.52
N GLY A 235 11.59 30.72 17.54
CA GLY A 235 10.70 31.68 18.19
C GLY A 235 11.13 33.10 17.88
N GLY A 236 10.22 33.89 17.30
CA GLY A 236 10.49 35.27 16.89
C GLY A 236 9.33 36.23 17.19
N ILE A 237 9.60 37.51 16.95
CA ILE A 237 8.63 38.60 17.08
C ILE A 237 8.53 39.32 15.72
N VAL A 238 7.32 39.55 15.22
CA VAL A 238 7.09 40.33 13.99
C VAL A 238 7.62 41.75 14.17
N GLU A 239 8.46 42.22 13.25
CA GLU A 239 8.97 43.59 13.23
C GLU A 239 8.23 44.48 12.21
N SER A 240 7.94 43.95 11.03
CA SER A 240 7.16 44.68 10.01
C SER A 240 6.35 43.74 9.12
N VAL A 241 5.29 44.28 8.50
CA VAL A 241 4.36 43.56 7.64
C VAL A 241 4.21 44.31 6.31
N GLY A 242 4.07 43.57 5.21
CA GLY A 242 3.83 44.12 3.88
C GLY A 242 2.35 44.22 3.52
N GLU A 243 2.07 44.75 2.33
CA GLU A 243 0.70 44.98 1.84
C GLU A 243 -0.15 43.70 1.79
N GLY A 244 -1.41 43.76 2.22
CA GLY A 244 -2.34 42.62 2.22
C GLY A 244 -2.20 41.66 3.42
N VAL A 245 -1.16 41.79 4.23
CA VAL A 245 -1.09 41.12 5.54
C VAL A 245 -2.19 41.69 6.45
N THR A 246 -2.99 40.80 7.05
CA THR A 246 -4.19 41.17 7.82
C THR A 246 -4.39 40.36 9.11
N ASP A 247 -3.72 39.21 9.28
CA ASP A 247 -3.80 38.38 10.48
C ASP A 247 -2.53 38.37 11.37
N LEU A 248 -1.58 39.29 11.11
CA LEU A 248 -0.37 39.55 11.90
C LEU A 248 -0.03 41.06 11.98
N GLU A 249 0.56 41.50 13.08
CA GLU A 249 1.03 42.88 13.30
C GLU A 249 2.39 42.97 14.03
N PRO A 250 3.15 44.08 13.92
CA PRO A 250 4.40 44.28 14.66
C PRO A 250 4.25 44.12 16.17
N GLY A 251 5.09 43.27 16.76
CA GLY A 251 5.00 42.85 18.16
C GLY A 251 4.38 41.46 18.37
N ASP A 252 3.77 40.85 17.35
CA ASP A 252 3.24 39.48 17.45
C ASP A 252 4.35 38.44 17.67
N HIS A 253 4.15 37.56 18.65
CA HIS A 253 4.99 36.38 18.85
C HIS A 253 4.59 35.29 17.85
N VAL A 254 5.56 34.77 17.10
CA VAL A 254 5.33 33.83 16.01
C VAL A 254 6.35 32.70 15.99
N LEU A 255 5.90 31.53 15.55
CA LEU A 255 6.74 30.42 15.12
C LEU A 255 6.72 30.35 13.59
N PRO A 256 7.87 30.44 12.90
CA PRO A 256 7.98 30.09 11.49
C PRO A 256 7.64 28.62 11.27
N VAL A 257 6.88 28.35 10.21
CA VAL A 257 6.49 27.01 9.77
C VAL A 257 6.73 26.88 8.27
N PHE A 258 7.54 25.91 7.88
CA PHE A 258 8.09 25.79 6.52
C PHE A 258 7.10 25.20 5.49
N THR A 259 6.13 24.41 5.95
CA THR A 259 4.86 24.21 5.26
C THR A 259 3.80 25.15 5.86
N GLY A 260 3.25 26.05 5.03
CA GLY A 260 2.29 27.08 5.41
C GLY A 260 0.91 26.91 4.77
N GLU A 261 -0.04 27.73 5.22
CA GLU A 261 -1.48 27.59 4.88
C GLU A 261 -2.03 28.85 4.19
N CYS A 262 -2.57 28.70 2.98
CA CYS A 262 -3.27 29.77 2.26
C CYS A 262 -4.76 29.86 2.59
N LYS A 263 -5.29 28.89 3.36
CA LYS A 263 -6.68 28.74 3.82
C LYS A 263 -7.74 28.53 2.70
N GLU A 264 -7.49 29.01 1.48
CA GLU A 264 -8.49 28.98 0.38
C GLU A 264 -8.45 27.76 -0.54
N CYS A 265 -7.33 27.03 -0.62
CA CYS A 265 -7.17 25.94 -1.60
C CYS A 265 -7.80 24.60 -1.16
N ARG A 266 -7.96 23.66 -2.10
CA ARG A 266 -8.63 22.37 -1.86
C ARG A 266 -7.92 21.51 -0.79
N HIS A 267 -6.61 21.67 -0.64
CA HIS A 267 -5.83 20.95 0.38
C HIS A 267 -6.02 21.57 1.77
N CYS A 268 -5.93 22.90 1.91
CA CYS A 268 -6.23 23.57 3.19
C CYS A 268 -7.66 23.30 3.69
N LYS A 269 -8.62 23.16 2.76
CA LYS A 269 -10.04 22.85 3.01
C LYS A 269 -10.35 21.36 3.19
N SER A 270 -9.37 20.47 3.04
CA SER A 270 -9.52 19.03 3.35
C SER A 270 -9.23 18.77 4.83
N GLU A 271 -9.93 17.84 5.46
CA GLU A 271 -9.58 17.34 6.80
C GLU A 271 -8.49 16.25 6.74
N GLU A 272 -8.38 15.55 5.61
CA GLU A 272 -7.43 14.45 5.37
C GLU A 272 -6.05 14.91 4.82
N SER A 273 -5.72 16.21 4.92
CA SER A 273 -4.45 16.74 4.39
C SER A 273 -3.98 18.00 5.10
N ASN A 274 -2.69 18.07 5.39
CA ASN A 274 -2.01 19.27 5.90
C ASN A 274 -1.28 20.10 4.80
N MET A 275 -1.39 19.71 3.54
CA MET A 275 -0.73 20.39 2.42
C MET A 275 -1.46 21.67 1.97
N CYS A 276 -0.78 22.48 1.15
CA CYS A 276 -1.34 23.72 0.59
C CYS A 276 -0.81 23.99 -0.83
N ASP A 277 -1.69 24.18 -1.82
CA ASP A 277 -1.30 24.41 -3.24
C ASP A 277 -0.29 25.56 -3.45
N LEU A 278 -0.41 26.65 -2.67
CA LEU A 278 0.45 27.83 -2.72
C LEU A 278 1.70 27.74 -1.81
N LEU A 279 1.49 27.31 -0.55
CA LEU A 279 2.39 27.50 0.59
C LEU A 279 2.88 26.21 1.24
N ARG A 280 2.56 25.05 0.67
CA ARG A 280 3.42 23.88 0.84
C ARG A 280 4.87 24.31 0.67
N ILE A 281 5.71 23.71 1.48
CA ILE A 281 7.16 23.67 1.35
C ILE A 281 7.62 23.72 -0.11
N ASN A 282 8.68 24.48 -0.37
CA ASN A 282 9.43 24.32 -1.60
C ASN A 282 10.88 24.67 -1.26
N THR A 283 11.79 23.72 -1.47
CA THR A 283 13.13 23.77 -0.88
C THR A 283 14.18 24.21 -1.89
N ASP A 284 13.91 23.98 -3.19
CA ASP A 284 14.47 24.72 -4.32
C ASP A 284 14.08 26.22 -4.31
N ARG A 285 13.01 26.62 -3.62
CA ARG A 285 12.53 28.01 -3.57
C ARG A 285 13.39 28.86 -2.62
N GLY A 286 14.52 29.33 -3.15
CA GLY A 286 15.39 30.31 -2.50
C GLY A 286 14.92 31.77 -2.56
N VAL A 287 13.71 32.05 -3.05
CA VAL A 287 13.20 33.41 -3.33
C VAL A 287 11.73 33.55 -2.97
N MET A 288 11.28 34.79 -2.74
CA MET A 288 9.90 35.04 -2.32
C MET A 288 8.88 34.77 -3.44
N LEU A 289 7.68 34.38 -3.02
CA LEU A 289 6.60 33.92 -3.90
C LEU A 289 6.11 34.98 -4.91
N ASN A 290 6.01 36.24 -4.50
CA ASN A 290 5.29 37.26 -5.29
C ASN A 290 6.15 37.94 -6.37
N ASP A 291 7.46 38.12 -6.13
CA ASP A 291 8.35 38.84 -7.08
C ASP A 291 9.54 38.02 -7.58
N GLY A 292 9.71 36.77 -7.11
CA GLY A 292 10.79 35.89 -7.51
C GLY A 292 12.19 36.35 -7.09
N LYS A 293 12.31 37.33 -6.18
CA LYS A 293 13.59 37.81 -5.65
C LYS A 293 13.79 37.34 -4.22
N SER A 294 15.05 37.28 -3.77
CA SER A 294 15.31 37.14 -2.34
C SER A 294 14.94 38.43 -1.59
N ARG A 295 14.96 38.34 -0.26
CA ARG A 295 15.01 39.50 0.63
C ARG A 295 16.39 39.67 1.27
N PHE A 296 17.26 38.67 1.15
CA PHE A 296 18.65 38.72 1.60
C PHE A 296 19.57 39.06 0.42
N SER A 297 20.55 39.94 0.64
CA SER A 297 21.65 40.19 -0.29
C SER A 297 22.92 40.62 0.44
N ILE A 298 24.07 40.65 -0.23
CA ILE A 298 25.34 41.12 0.34
C ILE A 298 26.03 41.96 -0.74
N ARG A 299 26.18 43.26 -0.52
CA ARG A 299 26.79 44.18 -1.52
C ARG A 299 26.05 44.14 -2.87
N GLY A 300 24.75 43.81 -2.86
CA GLY A 300 23.91 43.63 -4.04
C GLY A 300 23.86 42.22 -4.66
N GLN A 301 24.67 41.26 -4.20
CA GLN A 301 24.53 39.84 -4.58
C GLN A 301 23.42 39.19 -3.75
N PRO A 302 22.35 38.60 -4.34
CA PRO A 302 21.32 37.90 -3.58
C PRO A 302 21.86 36.68 -2.82
N ILE A 303 21.35 36.48 -1.60
CA ILE A 303 21.53 35.27 -0.79
C ILE A 303 20.17 34.56 -0.76
N TYR A 304 20.13 33.24 -0.90
CA TYR A 304 18.87 32.52 -1.00
C TYR A 304 18.22 32.26 0.36
N HIS A 305 16.89 32.27 0.36
CA HIS A 305 16.05 31.79 1.44
C HIS A 305 16.15 30.28 1.62
N PHE A 306 15.83 29.81 2.82
CA PHE A 306 15.75 28.40 3.18
C PHE A 306 14.33 28.07 3.60
N VAL A 307 13.67 27.22 2.79
CA VAL A 307 12.30 26.74 2.99
C VAL A 307 11.25 27.85 3.25
N GLY A 308 11.58 29.08 2.85
CA GLY A 308 10.80 30.29 3.13
C GLY A 308 10.94 30.85 4.55
N THR A 309 11.81 30.30 5.41
CA THR A 309 11.98 30.68 6.83
C THR A 309 13.34 31.28 7.19
N SER A 310 14.48 30.71 6.76
CA SER A 310 15.85 31.23 7.03
C SER A 310 16.11 31.76 8.45
N THR A 311 15.81 30.98 9.48
CA THR A 311 15.81 31.46 10.87
C THR A 311 17.20 31.60 11.51
N PHE A 312 18.27 31.19 10.82
CA PHE A 312 19.65 31.46 11.26
C PHE A 312 20.14 32.88 10.92
N SER A 313 19.22 33.83 10.70
CA SER A 313 19.48 35.27 10.80
C SER A 313 18.62 35.89 11.89
N GLU A 314 19.14 36.88 12.62
CA GLU A 314 18.36 37.52 13.70
C GLU A 314 17.18 38.37 13.16
N TYR A 315 17.06 38.59 11.84
CA TYR A 315 15.76 38.83 11.19
C TYR A 315 15.65 38.07 9.86
N THR A 316 14.44 37.63 9.53
CA THR A 316 14.10 36.96 8.27
C THR A 316 12.83 37.54 7.67
N VAL A 317 12.56 37.29 6.38
CA VAL A 317 11.31 37.67 5.72
C VAL A 317 10.57 36.42 5.21
N VAL A 318 9.40 36.18 5.78
CA VAL A 318 8.55 35.00 5.58
C VAL A 318 7.26 35.41 4.88
N HIS A 319 6.63 34.51 4.12
CA HIS A 319 5.26 34.75 3.67
C HIS A 319 4.30 34.63 4.88
N VAL A 320 3.28 35.49 4.98
CA VAL A 320 2.34 35.55 6.12
C VAL A 320 1.71 34.18 6.45
N GLY A 321 1.45 33.37 5.43
CA GLY A 321 0.91 32.02 5.59
C GLY A 321 1.89 30.96 6.13
N CYS A 322 3.17 31.29 6.29
CA CYS A 322 4.23 30.47 6.87
C CYS A 322 4.58 30.88 8.33
N LEU A 323 3.65 31.59 9.00
CA LEU A 323 3.77 32.01 10.39
C LEU A 323 2.56 31.55 11.21
N ALA A 324 2.84 30.76 12.25
CA ALA A 324 1.89 30.43 13.31
C ALA A 324 1.95 31.51 14.41
N LYS A 325 0.85 32.26 14.59
CA LYS A 325 0.70 33.22 15.70
C LYS A 325 0.51 32.44 17.01
N ILE A 326 1.32 32.74 18.02
CA ILE A 326 1.29 32.05 19.31
C ILE A 326 1.06 33.05 20.47
N ASN A 327 0.68 32.52 21.63
CA ASN A 327 0.46 33.32 22.83
C ASN A 327 1.77 34.07 23.23
N PRO A 328 1.77 35.41 23.38
CA PRO A 328 2.97 36.17 23.75
C PRO A 328 3.60 35.78 25.10
N ALA A 329 2.85 35.12 25.98
CA ALA A 329 3.38 34.58 27.23
C ALA A 329 4.10 33.21 27.08
N ALA A 330 4.11 32.61 25.89
CA ALA A 330 4.81 31.35 25.64
C ALA A 330 6.33 31.55 25.66
N PRO A 331 7.09 30.71 26.39
CA PRO A 331 8.56 30.81 26.46
C PRO A 331 9.19 30.41 25.12
N LEU A 332 9.59 31.41 24.31
CA LEU A 332 10.13 31.23 22.96
C LEU A 332 11.42 30.37 22.94
N ASP A 333 12.17 30.33 24.04
CA ASP A 333 13.34 29.49 24.28
C ASP A 333 13.02 28.02 24.62
N LYS A 334 11.72 27.67 24.60
CA LYS A 334 11.19 26.31 24.82
C LYS A 334 10.25 25.89 23.70
N VAL A 335 9.42 26.79 23.17
CA VAL A 335 8.42 26.43 22.13
C VAL A 335 8.95 26.45 20.70
N CYS A 336 10.18 26.92 20.45
CA CYS A 336 10.76 26.93 19.10
C CYS A 336 10.90 25.53 18.46
N VAL A 337 11.12 24.48 19.26
CA VAL A 337 11.23 23.08 18.82
C VAL A 337 9.89 22.44 18.41
N LEU A 338 8.77 23.16 18.56
CA LEU A 338 7.47 22.71 18.08
C LEU A 338 7.30 22.92 16.56
N SER A 339 8.19 23.71 15.93
CA SER A 339 8.17 23.97 14.48
C SER A 339 8.61 22.81 13.60
N CYS A 340 9.24 21.74 14.13
CA CYS A 340 9.57 20.54 13.33
C CYS A 340 9.53 19.23 14.14
N GLY A 341 10.55 18.97 14.97
CA GLY A 341 10.83 17.62 15.46
C GLY A 341 9.76 17.07 16.43
N ILE A 342 9.29 17.91 17.35
CA ILE A 342 8.34 17.50 18.39
C ILE A 342 6.91 17.34 17.84
N SER A 343 6.47 18.24 16.95
CA SER A 343 5.15 18.15 16.31
C SER A 343 5.07 16.96 15.35
N THR A 344 6.16 16.64 14.65
CA THR A 344 6.27 15.44 13.80
C THR A 344 6.12 14.15 14.59
N GLY A 345 6.84 13.96 15.70
CA GLY A 345 6.73 12.74 16.53
C GLY A 345 5.35 12.59 17.19
N LEU A 346 4.81 13.69 17.75
CA LEU A 346 3.46 13.71 18.32
C LEU A 346 2.40 13.38 17.27
N GLY A 347 2.43 14.06 16.11
CA GLY A 347 1.44 13.86 15.04
C GLY A 347 1.51 12.47 14.43
N ALA A 348 2.71 11.93 14.19
CA ALA A 348 2.87 10.60 13.63
C ALA A 348 2.26 9.52 14.52
N THR A 349 2.22 9.76 15.84
CA THR A 349 1.56 8.86 16.77
C THR A 349 0.06 9.14 16.88
N LEU A 350 -0.33 10.39 17.14
CA LEU A 350 -1.72 10.79 17.42
C LEU A 350 -2.63 10.75 16.18
N ASN A 351 -2.09 11.08 15.00
CA ASN A 351 -2.87 11.29 13.78
C ASN A 351 -2.57 10.24 12.68
N VAL A 352 -1.54 9.39 12.82
CA VAL A 352 -1.19 8.35 11.83
C VAL A 352 -1.19 6.95 12.44
N ALA A 353 -0.34 6.67 13.44
CA ALA A 353 -0.36 5.37 14.12
C ALA A 353 -1.69 5.11 14.86
N LYS A 354 -2.30 6.18 15.39
CA LYS A 354 -3.57 6.21 16.13
C LYS A 354 -3.70 5.02 17.12
N PRO A 355 -2.73 4.81 18.05
CA PRO A 355 -2.77 3.69 18.97
C PRO A 355 -4.04 3.75 19.82
N LYS A 356 -4.77 2.63 19.88
CA LYS A 356 -6.00 2.52 20.68
C LYS A 356 -5.61 2.49 22.17
N LYS A 357 -6.43 3.10 23.03
CA LYS A 357 -6.24 3.02 24.49
C LYS A 357 -6.09 1.55 24.92
N GLY A 358 -4.98 1.24 25.59
CA GLY A 358 -4.61 -0.11 26.01
C GLY A 358 -3.62 -0.82 25.09
N SER A 359 -3.29 -0.30 23.90
CA SER A 359 -2.39 -0.97 22.95
C SER A 359 -0.94 -1.05 23.44
N SER A 360 -0.18 -1.92 22.78
CA SER A 360 1.28 -1.97 22.81
C SER A 360 1.88 -1.15 21.67
N VAL A 361 2.96 -0.40 21.93
CA VAL A 361 3.62 0.47 20.95
C VAL A 361 5.15 0.33 21.07
N ALA A 362 5.86 0.02 19.98
CA ALA A 362 7.33 0.08 19.97
C ALA A 362 7.85 1.38 19.32
N ILE A 363 8.78 2.08 19.96
CA ILE A 363 9.34 3.35 19.50
C ILE A 363 10.82 3.13 19.21
N PHE A 364 11.21 3.12 17.93
CA PHE A 364 12.59 2.91 17.51
C PHE A 364 13.31 4.25 17.40
N GLY A 365 14.34 4.46 18.22
CA GLY A 365 15.10 5.70 18.29
C GLY A 365 14.51 6.70 19.26
N LEU A 366 14.99 6.67 20.50
CA LEU A 366 14.58 7.59 21.56
C LEU A 366 15.33 8.94 21.47
N GLY A 367 15.40 9.49 20.25
CA GLY A 367 15.77 10.88 19.96
C GLY A 367 14.60 11.85 20.18
N ALA A 368 14.73 13.10 19.73
CA ALA A 368 13.68 14.11 19.93
C ALA A 368 12.32 13.70 19.33
N VAL A 369 12.32 13.19 18.09
CA VAL A 369 11.10 12.72 17.40
C VAL A 369 10.50 11.49 18.11
N GLY A 370 11.32 10.48 18.45
CA GLY A 370 10.83 9.27 19.10
C GLY A 370 10.35 9.48 20.53
N LEU A 371 11.02 10.34 21.32
CA LEU A 371 10.52 10.70 22.65
C LEU A 371 9.21 11.51 22.57
N ALA A 372 9.01 12.32 21.52
CA ALA A 372 7.72 12.94 21.22
C ALA A 372 6.65 11.94 20.72
N ALA A 373 7.06 10.86 20.04
CA ALA A 373 6.18 9.76 19.66
C ALA A 373 5.76 8.89 20.87
N ALA A 374 6.68 8.60 21.80
CA ALA A 374 6.38 7.97 23.08
C ALA A 374 5.38 8.80 23.91
N GLU A 375 5.58 10.13 23.96
CA GLU A 375 4.64 11.06 24.58
C GLU A 375 3.27 11.04 23.87
N GLY A 376 3.23 10.96 22.54
CA GLY A 376 2.00 10.76 21.77
C GLY A 376 1.28 9.44 22.08
N ALA A 377 2.02 8.35 22.28
CA ALA A 377 1.48 7.05 22.69
C ALA A 377 0.95 7.09 24.14
N ARG A 378 1.64 7.80 25.04
CA ARG A 378 1.18 8.07 26.41
C ARG A 378 -0.13 8.86 26.42
N ILE A 379 -0.21 9.92 25.62
CA ILE A 379 -1.43 10.75 25.47
C ILE A 379 -2.59 9.94 24.88
N SER A 380 -2.31 9.03 23.95
CA SER A 380 -3.29 8.07 23.40
C SER A 380 -3.74 7.00 24.41
N GLY A 381 -3.05 6.86 25.54
CA GLY A 381 -3.35 5.87 26.57
C GLY A 381 -2.93 4.44 26.21
N ALA A 382 -1.84 4.26 25.46
CA ALA A 382 -1.18 2.97 25.31
C ALA A 382 -0.82 2.37 26.68
N SER A 383 -0.88 1.05 26.84
CA SER A 383 -0.58 0.36 28.12
C SER A 383 0.85 -0.17 28.21
N ARG A 384 1.49 -0.41 27.07
CA ARG A 384 2.90 -0.81 26.94
C ARG A 384 3.56 0.07 25.88
N ILE A 385 4.67 0.71 26.21
CA ILE A 385 5.48 1.52 25.30
C ILE A 385 6.92 1.00 25.38
N ILE A 386 7.37 0.33 24.33
CA ILE A 386 8.67 -0.36 24.24
C ILE A 386 9.65 0.55 23.50
N GLY A 387 10.59 1.17 24.21
CA GLY A 387 11.65 1.97 23.60
C GLY A 387 12.77 1.10 23.04
N VAL A 388 13.18 1.33 21.79
CA VAL A 388 14.24 0.56 21.14
C VAL A 388 15.36 1.51 20.74
N ASP A 389 16.50 1.46 21.43
CA ASP A 389 17.63 2.36 21.19
C ASP A 389 18.96 1.67 21.54
N LEU A 390 20.04 2.08 20.89
CA LEU A 390 21.41 1.62 21.18
C LEU A 390 21.99 2.26 22.45
N ASN A 391 21.36 3.31 22.98
CA ASN A 391 21.75 4.01 24.19
C ASN A 391 20.70 3.82 25.28
N ALA A 392 20.98 2.87 26.17
CA ALA A 392 20.15 2.50 27.33
C ALA A 392 19.80 3.70 28.25
N ASN A 393 20.62 4.76 28.27
CA ASN A 393 20.33 6.01 28.99
C ASN A 393 19.16 6.80 28.38
N ARG A 394 18.41 6.30 27.41
CA ARG A 394 17.23 7.01 26.84
C ARG A 394 15.88 6.51 27.38
N PHE A 395 15.87 5.44 28.16
CA PHE A 395 14.67 4.71 28.58
C PHE A 395 13.72 5.46 29.55
N GLU A 396 14.19 5.97 30.69
CA GLU A 396 13.31 6.43 31.81
C GLU A 396 12.59 7.77 31.54
N LYS A 397 11.74 7.82 30.50
CA LYS A 397 11.11 9.05 30.02
C LYS A 397 9.77 8.83 29.33
N PHE A 398 8.98 9.91 29.22
CA PHE A 398 7.85 10.04 28.27
C PHE A 398 6.88 8.85 28.19
N GLY A 399 6.67 8.18 29.33
CA GLY A 399 5.78 7.02 29.43
C GLY A 399 6.30 5.72 28.82
N VAL A 400 7.56 5.66 28.35
CA VAL A 400 8.20 4.40 27.93
C VAL A 400 8.22 3.43 29.12
N THR A 401 7.61 2.26 28.96
CA THR A 401 7.38 1.26 30.03
C THR A 401 8.37 0.11 30.00
N GLU A 402 8.88 -0.22 28.81
CA GLU A 402 9.82 -1.30 28.54
C GLU A 402 10.90 -0.84 27.56
N PHE A 403 12.02 -1.55 27.47
CA PHE A 403 13.11 -1.20 26.57
C PHE A 403 13.73 -2.44 25.94
N VAL A 404 14.31 -2.26 24.75
CA VAL A 404 15.19 -3.25 24.13
C VAL A 404 16.40 -2.54 23.54
N ASN A 405 17.60 -2.99 23.92
CA ASN A 405 18.85 -2.61 23.25
C ASN A 405 19.15 -3.66 22.17
N PRO A 406 19.19 -3.29 20.87
CA PRO A 406 19.56 -4.24 19.80
C PRO A 406 20.91 -4.95 19.98
N LYS A 407 21.82 -4.43 20.82
CA LYS A 407 23.14 -5.03 21.08
C LYS A 407 23.20 -6.05 22.22
N ASP A 408 22.15 -6.16 23.05
CA ASP A 408 22.15 -7.04 24.21
C ASP A 408 21.56 -8.44 23.88
N HIS A 409 21.40 -8.75 22.59
CA HIS A 409 20.75 -9.95 22.08
C HIS A 409 21.45 -10.49 20.82
N ASP A 410 21.68 -11.81 20.77
CA ASP A 410 22.25 -12.52 19.60
C ASP A 410 21.23 -12.76 18.46
N LYS A 411 20.08 -12.06 18.50
CA LYS A 411 18.91 -12.20 17.61
C LYS A 411 18.50 -10.82 17.09
N PRO A 412 17.90 -10.72 15.88
CA PRO A 412 17.24 -9.51 15.41
C PRO A 412 16.27 -8.93 16.45
N VAL A 413 16.27 -7.61 16.62
CA VAL A 413 15.53 -6.98 17.72
C VAL A 413 14.00 -7.13 17.56
N HIS A 414 13.51 -7.33 16.33
CA HIS A 414 12.11 -7.69 16.09
C HIS A 414 11.74 -9.04 16.72
N GLU A 415 12.60 -10.07 16.65
CA GLU A 415 12.35 -11.37 17.28
C GLU A 415 12.27 -11.21 18.80
N VAL A 416 13.17 -10.39 19.36
CA VAL A 416 13.22 -10.12 20.80
C VAL A 416 11.92 -9.47 21.27
N ILE A 417 11.41 -8.48 20.52
CA ILE A 417 10.14 -7.80 20.80
C ILE A 417 8.98 -8.77 20.62
N ALA A 418 8.93 -9.53 19.53
CA ALA A 418 7.87 -10.51 19.28
C ALA A 418 7.80 -11.60 20.38
N GLU A 419 8.94 -12.03 20.93
CA GLU A 419 8.99 -12.90 22.10
C GLU A 419 8.52 -12.19 23.40
N MET A 420 8.71 -10.86 23.54
CA MET A 420 8.25 -10.04 24.69
C MET A 420 6.75 -9.70 24.65
N THR A 421 6.12 -9.78 23.49
CA THR A 421 4.74 -9.34 23.27
C THR A 421 3.81 -10.44 22.76
N ASN A 422 4.34 -11.64 22.52
CA ASN A 422 3.63 -12.79 21.93
C ASN A 422 3.17 -12.49 20.48
N GLY A 423 4.13 -12.18 19.61
CA GLY A 423 3.95 -12.08 18.16
C GLY A 423 3.94 -10.66 17.59
N GLY A 424 4.54 -9.69 18.28
CA GLY A 424 4.70 -8.30 17.81
C GLY A 424 3.97 -7.25 18.65
N VAL A 425 4.10 -5.96 18.34
CA VAL A 425 3.35 -4.86 18.97
C VAL A 425 2.20 -4.39 18.08
N ASP A 426 1.14 -3.82 18.66
CA ASP A 426 0.02 -3.30 17.87
C ASP A 426 0.45 -2.15 16.95
N ARG A 427 1.39 -1.32 17.40
CA ARG A 427 1.94 -0.19 16.63
C ARG A 427 3.44 -0.12 16.79
N SER A 428 4.14 0.35 15.76
CA SER A 428 5.49 0.87 15.93
C SER A 428 5.62 2.26 15.32
N VAL A 429 6.53 3.06 15.86
CA VAL A 429 6.92 4.35 15.30
C VAL A 429 8.43 4.35 15.19
N GLU A 430 8.93 4.37 13.95
CA GLU A 430 10.36 4.43 13.66
C GLU A 430 10.79 5.90 13.60
N CYS A 431 11.88 6.23 14.29
CA CYS A 431 12.39 7.59 14.50
C CYS A 431 13.93 7.70 14.49
N THR A 432 14.67 6.62 14.19
CA THR A 432 16.12 6.65 13.93
C THR A 432 16.47 6.93 12.48
N GLY A 433 15.65 6.50 11.52
CA GLY A 433 16.02 6.43 10.11
C GLY A 433 16.88 5.23 9.70
N SER A 434 17.39 4.46 10.66
CA SER A 434 18.24 3.31 10.33
C SER A 434 17.41 2.25 9.62
N VAL A 435 17.82 1.83 8.41
CA VAL A 435 17.09 0.82 7.61
C VAL A 435 16.87 -0.47 8.40
N SER A 436 17.83 -0.91 9.22
CA SER A 436 17.65 -2.08 10.10
C SER A 436 16.65 -1.85 11.24
N ALA A 437 16.47 -0.61 11.68
CA ALA A 437 15.41 -0.22 12.62
C ALA A 437 14.05 0.00 11.94
N MET A 438 13.99 0.38 10.66
CA MET A 438 12.75 0.38 9.85
C MET A 438 12.26 -1.02 9.57
N ILE A 439 13.17 -1.89 9.11
CA ILE A 439 12.97 -3.32 8.93
C ILE A 439 12.51 -3.91 10.28
N SER A 440 13.25 -3.68 11.38
CA SER A 440 12.83 -4.17 12.70
C SER A 440 11.53 -3.54 13.21
N ALA A 441 11.22 -2.28 12.90
CA ALA A 441 9.95 -1.65 13.29
C ALA A 441 8.76 -2.26 12.54
N PHE A 442 8.96 -2.63 11.28
CA PHE A 442 7.97 -3.33 10.46
C PHE A 442 7.81 -4.81 10.85
N GLU A 443 8.90 -5.50 11.14
CA GLU A 443 8.90 -6.92 11.56
C GLU A 443 8.50 -7.12 13.02
N CYS A 444 8.60 -6.10 13.88
CA CYS A 444 8.21 -6.20 15.29
C CYS A 444 6.73 -5.93 15.54
N VAL A 445 5.95 -5.45 14.55
CA VAL A 445 4.51 -5.24 14.73
C VAL A 445 3.75 -6.55 14.52
N HIS A 446 2.54 -6.64 15.06
CA HIS A 446 1.71 -7.85 14.95
C HIS A 446 1.32 -8.19 13.50
N ASP A 447 1.64 -9.40 13.05
CA ASP A 447 1.25 -9.93 11.74
C ASP A 447 -0.26 -9.75 11.47
N GLY A 448 -0.60 -8.85 10.54
CA GLY A 448 -1.96 -8.66 10.01
C GLY A 448 -2.73 -7.44 10.55
N TRP A 449 -2.41 -6.89 11.73
CA TRP A 449 -3.04 -5.66 12.26
C TRP A 449 -2.06 -4.62 12.84
N GLY A 450 -0.79 -5.00 12.91
CA GLY A 450 0.34 -4.16 13.26
C GLY A 450 0.51 -3.02 12.27
N VAL A 451 0.59 -1.78 12.77
CA VAL A 451 0.87 -0.61 11.92
C VAL A 451 2.19 0.00 12.34
N ALA A 452 3.20 -0.18 11.50
CA ALA A 452 4.47 0.52 11.59
C ALA A 452 4.36 1.88 10.88
N VAL A 453 4.73 2.95 11.58
CA VAL A 453 4.79 4.31 11.04
C VAL A 453 6.24 4.73 10.93
N LEU A 454 6.74 4.82 9.69
CA LEU A 454 8.10 5.26 9.42
C LEU A 454 8.14 6.80 9.35
N VAL A 455 8.64 7.39 10.43
CA VAL A 455 8.87 8.83 10.61
C VAL A 455 10.35 9.16 10.52
N GLY A 456 11.17 8.19 10.92
CA GLY A 456 12.61 8.30 10.96
C GLY A 456 13.21 8.49 9.58
N VAL A 457 14.39 9.05 9.65
CA VAL A 457 14.96 9.90 8.63
C VAL A 457 16.17 9.17 8.06
N PRO A 458 16.04 8.40 6.97
CA PRO A 458 17.15 7.55 6.59
C PRO A 458 18.28 8.41 6.06
N ASN A 459 19.35 8.44 6.87
CA ASN A 459 20.72 8.75 6.46
C ASN A 459 21.08 7.70 5.42
N ASN A 460 20.56 7.96 4.23
CA ASN A 460 20.37 7.02 3.18
C ASN A 460 21.75 6.67 2.65
N GLU A 461 22.23 5.52 3.10
CA GLU A 461 23.41 4.96 2.50
C GLU A 461 23.17 4.62 1.02
N SER A 462 22.02 4.14 0.47
CA SER A 462 20.57 4.24 0.81
C SER A 462 19.48 4.35 -0.32
N GLU A 463 19.76 4.39 -1.63
CA GLU A 463 18.83 4.63 -2.78
C GLU A 463 17.64 3.63 -2.90
N GLU A 464 16.69 3.72 -1.97
CA GLU A 464 15.31 3.26 -2.13
C GLU A 464 14.36 4.38 -1.69
N GLU A 465 13.33 4.72 -2.49
CA GLU A 465 12.41 5.83 -2.21
C GLU A 465 11.25 5.43 -1.28
N LEU A 466 11.50 5.51 0.03
CA LEU A 466 10.46 5.39 1.06
C LEU A 466 9.50 6.58 1.09
N SER A 467 8.19 6.31 1.06
CA SER A 467 7.14 7.27 1.43
C SER A 467 7.10 7.51 2.95
N ARG A 468 6.84 8.75 3.38
CA ARG A 468 7.15 9.26 4.74
C ARG A 468 6.16 10.31 5.23
N VAL A 469 6.14 10.48 6.56
CA VAL A 469 5.12 11.22 7.33
C VAL A 469 5.71 12.47 7.98
N LEU A 470 5.35 13.66 7.48
CA LEU A 470 5.85 14.95 7.96
C LEU A 470 4.78 15.74 8.71
N PHE A 471 5.16 16.36 9.83
CA PHE A 471 4.26 16.93 10.86
C PHE A 471 3.20 15.96 11.40
N GLY A 472 3.20 14.70 10.96
CA GLY A 472 2.17 13.72 11.30
C GLY A 472 0.76 14.24 11.09
N ASN A 473 0.43 14.69 9.89
CA ASN A 473 -0.87 15.24 9.49
C ASN A 473 -1.36 16.49 10.25
N TYR A 474 -0.58 17.09 11.18
CA TYR A 474 -0.93 18.41 11.72
C TYR A 474 -0.80 19.50 10.66
N LYS A 475 -1.75 20.44 10.64
CA LYS A 475 -1.75 21.70 9.88
C LYS A 475 -0.92 22.75 10.64
N PRO A 476 0.31 23.08 10.23
CA PRO A 476 1.26 23.74 11.13
C PRO A 476 0.85 25.16 11.59
N ARG A 477 0.13 25.92 10.76
CA ARG A 477 -0.31 27.28 11.08
C ARG A 477 -1.51 27.28 12.04
N SER A 478 -2.37 26.26 11.93
CA SER A 478 -3.61 26.12 12.68
C SER A 478 -3.46 25.31 13.98
N ASP A 479 -2.67 24.24 13.97
CA ASP A 479 -2.65 23.24 15.05
C ASP A 479 -1.52 23.46 16.08
N ILE A 480 -0.36 23.98 15.68
CA ILE A 480 0.77 24.23 16.59
C ILE A 480 0.40 25.19 17.74
N PRO A 481 -0.42 26.25 17.56
CA PRO A 481 -0.95 27.03 18.69
C PRO A 481 -1.67 26.17 19.74
N SER A 482 -2.42 25.13 19.34
CA SER A 482 -3.06 24.20 20.30
C SER A 482 -2.05 23.30 21.02
N VAL A 483 -0.93 22.95 20.37
CA VAL A 483 0.18 22.19 20.99
C VAL A 483 0.92 23.07 22.01
N VAL A 484 1.11 24.35 21.70
CA VAL A 484 1.63 25.36 22.65
C VAL A 484 0.69 25.50 23.86
N GLU A 485 -0.63 25.59 23.66
CA GLU A 485 -1.59 25.67 24.76
C GLU A 485 -1.59 24.41 25.65
N LYS A 486 -1.49 23.21 25.06
CA LYS A 486 -1.33 21.94 25.80
C LYS A 486 -0.07 21.91 26.66
N TYR A 487 1.05 22.44 26.15
CA TYR A 487 2.27 22.62 26.95
C TYR A 487 2.07 23.63 28.10
N MET A 488 1.48 24.80 27.82
CA MET A 488 1.19 25.82 28.85
C MET A 488 0.24 25.29 29.94
N ASN A 489 -0.68 24.39 29.59
CA ASN A 489 -1.61 23.70 30.50
C ASN A 489 -0.99 22.49 31.23
N LYS A 490 0.28 22.15 30.96
CA LYS A 490 1.03 21.00 31.52
C LYS A 490 0.50 19.62 31.09
N GLU A 491 -0.12 19.53 29.93
CA GLU A 491 -0.53 18.25 29.32
C GLU A 491 0.62 17.56 28.56
N LEU A 492 1.68 18.33 28.25
CA LEU A 492 2.96 17.93 27.63
C LEU A 492 4.14 18.32 28.53
N GLU A 493 5.14 17.44 28.70
CA GLU A 493 6.30 17.67 29.60
C GLU A 493 7.63 17.91 28.86
N LEU A 494 7.76 19.03 28.10
CA LEU A 494 8.95 19.35 27.29
C LEU A 494 10.31 19.41 28.06
N GLU A 495 10.30 19.38 29.39
CA GLU A 495 11.49 19.48 30.23
C GLU A 495 12.28 18.15 30.34
N LYS A 496 11.68 16.99 30.03
CA LYS A 496 12.28 15.66 30.25
C LYS A 496 13.13 15.11 29.08
N PHE A 497 13.45 15.90 28.06
CA PHE A 497 14.24 15.45 26.90
C PHE A 497 15.75 15.20 27.20
N ILE A 498 16.16 15.05 28.48
CA ILE A 498 17.53 14.80 29.02
C ILE A 498 17.54 13.46 29.87
N THR A 499 18.61 12.62 29.95
CA THR A 499 18.62 11.10 29.82
C THR A 499 18.95 10.09 31.02
N HIS A 500 18.22 8.91 31.21
CA HIS A 500 18.38 7.69 32.15
C HIS A 500 17.75 6.24 31.73
N GLU A 501 17.72 5.12 32.55
CA GLU A 501 17.99 3.64 32.17
C GLU A 501 17.14 2.37 32.73
N VAL A 502 17.33 1.08 32.24
CA VAL A 502 16.46 -0.18 31.93
C VAL A 502 16.02 -1.35 32.95
N PRO A 503 15.37 -2.60 32.68
CA PRO A 503 14.66 -3.43 31.57
C PRO A 503 13.25 -4.15 31.94
N SER A 504 12.58 -5.32 31.56
CA SER A 504 12.61 -6.70 30.83
C SER A 504 11.18 -7.48 30.92
N LEU A 505 10.64 -8.69 30.47
CA LEU A 505 10.64 -9.93 29.53
C LEU A 505 9.42 -10.96 29.91
N LYS A 506 8.83 -12.13 29.39
CA LYS A 506 8.44 -13.09 28.19
C LYS A 506 7.53 -14.33 28.73
N SER A 507 6.78 -15.39 28.20
CA SER A 507 6.10 -16.13 26.99
C SER A 507 5.16 -17.37 27.52
N THR A 508 4.46 -18.47 26.99
CA THR A 508 3.72 -19.19 25.79
C THR A 508 3.11 -20.64 26.20
N ARG A 509 2.35 -21.66 25.56
CA ARG A 509 1.33 -22.00 24.44
C ARG A 509 0.91 -23.59 24.26
N LEU A 510 -0.33 -24.15 23.91
CA LEU A 510 -0.69 -25.63 23.51
C LEU A 510 -2.21 -26.10 23.07
N SER A 511 -2.56 -27.38 22.64
CA SER A 511 -3.93 -27.95 22.09
C SER A 511 -4.29 -29.55 22.03
N SER A 512 -5.46 -30.10 21.48
CA SER A 512 -5.96 -31.60 21.42
C SER A 512 -7.12 -32.09 20.38
N THR A 513 -7.62 -33.41 20.26
CA THR A 513 -8.10 -34.17 18.97
C THR A 513 -9.31 -35.29 18.83
N CYS A 514 -9.62 -36.03 17.66
CA CYS A 514 -10.84 -36.92 17.17
C CYS A 514 -10.79 -37.84 15.79
N SER A 515 -11.87 -38.55 15.19
CA SER A 515 -11.83 -39.60 14.00
C SER A 515 -13.07 -40.13 13.03
N VAL A 516 -13.20 -41.45 12.56
CA VAL A 516 -13.59 -42.31 11.25
C VAL A 516 -15.01 -42.48 10.47
N GLU A 517 -15.16 -43.19 9.25
CA GLU A 517 -16.32 -43.82 8.34
C GLU A 517 -16.34 -43.95 6.68
N LEU A 518 -17.42 -43.76 5.76
CA LEU A 518 -17.63 -44.27 4.27
C LEU A 518 -18.64 -43.57 3.13
N ALA A 519 -18.82 -43.97 1.77
CA ALA A 519 -19.74 -43.32 0.66
C ALA A 519 -20.11 -43.89 -0.83
N SER A 520 -20.74 -43.08 -1.76
CA SER A 520 -20.98 -43.25 -3.25
C SER A 520 -20.71 -41.97 -4.13
N ALA A 521 -20.30 -42.06 -5.42
CA ALA A 521 -19.84 -40.91 -6.23
C ALA A 521 -19.98 -40.97 -7.79
N ALA A 522 -19.75 -39.83 -8.47
CA ALA A 522 -19.67 -39.70 -9.93
C ALA A 522 -18.23 -39.46 -10.41
N VAL A 523 -17.64 -40.49 -11.02
CA VAL A 523 -16.24 -40.56 -11.46
C VAL A 523 -16.12 -40.26 -12.95
N ALA A 524 -15.25 -39.32 -13.30
CA ALA A 524 -14.75 -39.16 -14.66
C ALA A 524 -13.54 -40.09 -14.86
N TRP A 525 -13.64 -41.04 -15.80
CA TRP A 525 -12.57 -42.01 -16.10
C TRP A 525 -11.63 -41.56 -17.24
N GLU A 526 -12.10 -40.67 -18.11
CA GLU A 526 -11.37 -40.14 -19.27
C GLU A 526 -11.80 -38.69 -19.55
N ALA A 527 -10.92 -37.89 -20.14
CA ALA A 527 -11.22 -36.51 -20.53
C ALA A 527 -12.34 -36.43 -21.58
N GLY A 528 -13.32 -35.55 -21.36
CA GLY A 528 -14.44 -35.33 -22.28
C GLY A 528 -15.39 -36.53 -22.47
N LYS A 529 -15.34 -37.54 -21.58
CA LYS A 529 -16.29 -38.66 -21.57
C LYS A 529 -17.35 -38.46 -20.49
N PRO A 530 -18.61 -38.90 -20.69
CA PRO A 530 -19.63 -38.85 -19.65
C PRO A 530 -19.16 -39.46 -18.32
N LEU A 531 -19.52 -38.81 -17.22
CA LEU A 531 -19.23 -39.28 -15.86
C LEU A 531 -20.01 -40.58 -15.58
N VAL A 532 -19.38 -41.50 -14.87
CA VAL A 532 -19.93 -42.80 -14.45
C VAL A 532 -20.25 -42.72 -12.95
N ILE A 533 -21.40 -43.23 -12.52
CA ILE A 533 -21.78 -43.25 -11.09
C ILE A 533 -21.50 -44.64 -10.51
N GLU A 534 -20.79 -44.69 -9.38
CA GLU A 534 -20.34 -45.92 -8.69
C GLU A 534 -20.09 -45.70 -7.18
N GLU A 535 -20.06 -46.78 -6.40
CA GLU A 535 -19.74 -46.74 -4.95
C GLU A 535 -18.24 -46.47 -4.69
N VAL A 536 -17.86 -45.88 -3.56
CA VAL A 536 -16.47 -45.50 -3.23
C VAL A 536 -16.17 -45.54 -1.71
N GLU A 537 -14.93 -45.80 -1.29
CA GLU A 537 -14.59 -45.76 0.15
C GLU A 537 -14.13 -44.34 0.56
N VAL A 538 -14.68 -43.80 1.65
CA VAL A 538 -14.43 -42.41 2.09
C VAL A 538 -13.92 -42.38 3.52
N ALA A 539 -12.59 -42.30 3.62
CA ALA A 539 -11.74 -42.48 4.80
C ALA A 539 -12.12 -41.61 6.04
N PRO A 540 -11.44 -41.77 7.20
CA PRO A 540 -11.65 -40.86 8.33
C PRO A 540 -11.45 -39.40 7.93
N PRO A 541 -12.11 -38.47 8.63
CA PRO A 541 -11.41 -37.24 8.97
C PRO A 541 -10.26 -37.56 9.94
N GLN A 542 -9.02 -37.36 9.48
CA GLN A 542 -7.78 -37.40 10.26
C GLN A 542 -7.52 -36.03 10.93
N ALA A 543 -6.25 -35.69 11.17
CA ALA A 543 -5.87 -34.42 11.79
C ALA A 543 -6.40 -33.21 11.01
N MET A 544 -7.18 -32.36 11.68
CA MET A 544 -7.83 -31.17 11.11
C MET A 544 -8.71 -31.44 9.87
N GLU A 545 -9.21 -32.66 9.69
CA GLU A 545 -10.15 -33.01 8.60
C GLU A 545 -11.59 -33.14 9.12
N VAL A 546 -12.56 -33.11 8.19
CA VAL A 546 -14.00 -33.23 8.42
C VAL A 546 -14.61 -34.03 7.29
N ARG A 547 -15.54 -34.95 7.59
CA ARG A 547 -16.35 -35.63 6.56
C ARG A 547 -17.77 -35.08 6.53
N LEU A 548 -18.26 -34.84 5.32
CA LEU A 548 -19.55 -34.23 5.02
C LEU A 548 -20.44 -35.23 4.27
N LYS A 549 -21.73 -35.31 4.59
CA LYS A 549 -22.76 -35.77 3.63
C LYS A 549 -23.19 -34.58 2.78
N ILE A 550 -22.95 -34.65 1.48
CA ILE A 550 -23.45 -33.66 0.50
C ILE A 550 -24.93 -33.95 0.23
N LEU A 551 -25.74 -32.90 0.14
CA LEU A 551 -27.17 -33.01 -0.20
C LEU A 551 -27.48 -32.34 -1.55
N PHE A 552 -26.77 -31.24 -1.83
CA PHE A 552 -26.91 -30.48 -3.07
C PHE A 552 -25.52 -30.08 -3.58
N THR A 553 -25.32 -30.16 -4.88
CA THR A 553 -24.12 -29.65 -5.56
C THR A 553 -24.53 -28.89 -6.82
N SER A 554 -23.61 -28.13 -7.40
CA SER A 554 -23.80 -27.36 -8.62
C SER A 554 -22.51 -27.49 -9.44
N LEU A 555 -22.60 -27.24 -10.75
CA LEU A 555 -21.42 -27.14 -11.61
C LEU A 555 -21.19 -25.70 -12.08
N CYS A 556 -19.94 -25.38 -12.36
CA CYS A 556 -19.58 -24.23 -13.18
C CYS A 556 -18.56 -24.58 -14.27
N HIS A 557 -18.19 -23.59 -15.09
CA HIS A 557 -17.26 -23.82 -16.21
C HIS A 557 -15.90 -24.37 -15.78
N THR A 558 -15.50 -24.22 -14.51
CA THR A 558 -14.33 -24.85 -13.91
C THR A 558 -14.39 -26.38 -14.00
N ASP A 559 -15.52 -27.00 -13.63
CA ASP A 559 -15.67 -28.47 -13.68
C ASP A 559 -15.60 -28.96 -15.12
N VAL A 560 -16.27 -28.26 -16.05
CA VAL A 560 -16.24 -28.54 -17.50
C VAL A 560 -14.81 -28.43 -18.06
N TYR A 561 -14.07 -27.39 -17.67
CA TYR A 561 -12.71 -27.14 -18.15
C TYR A 561 -11.71 -28.23 -17.71
N PHE A 562 -11.76 -28.65 -16.44
CA PHE A 562 -10.95 -29.78 -15.97
C PHE A 562 -11.42 -31.12 -16.58
N TRP A 563 -12.73 -31.31 -16.78
CA TRP A 563 -13.30 -32.50 -17.41
C TRP A 563 -12.89 -32.65 -18.88
N GLU A 564 -12.85 -31.56 -19.65
CA GLU A 564 -12.32 -31.57 -21.03
C GLU A 564 -10.78 -31.66 -21.09
N ALA A 565 -10.08 -31.50 -19.95
CA ALA A 565 -8.62 -31.47 -19.80
C ALA A 565 -7.90 -30.46 -20.73
N LYS A 566 -8.56 -29.37 -21.11
CA LYS A 566 -8.02 -28.39 -22.07
C LYS A 566 -6.81 -27.65 -21.50
N GLY A 567 -5.65 -27.80 -22.13
CA GLY A 567 -4.41 -27.09 -21.78
C GLY A 567 -3.69 -27.62 -20.52
N GLN A 568 -4.17 -28.70 -19.91
CA GLN A 568 -3.63 -29.24 -18.65
C GLN A 568 -3.19 -30.70 -18.78
N THR A 569 -2.43 -31.18 -17.80
CA THR A 569 -2.09 -32.60 -17.66
C THR A 569 -3.36 -33.38 -17.28
N PRO A 570 -3.79 -34.40 -18.06
CA PRO A 570 -4.95 -35.21 -17.70
C PRO A 570 -4.73 -35.95 -16.37
N MET A 571 -5.61 -35.71 -15.39
CA MET A 571 -5.62 -36.42 -14.10
C MET A 571 -6.95 -37.16 -13.97
N PHE A 572 -6.93 -38.46 -14.31
CA PHE A 572 -8.08 -39.36 -14.30
C PHE A 572 -7.64 -40.76 -13.84
N PRO A 573 -8.50 -41.57 -13.20
CA PRO A 573 -9.88 -41.26 -12.79
C PRO A 573 -9.95 -40.17 -11.72
N ARG A 574 -11.06 -39.40 -11.70
CA ARG A 574 -11.24 -38.25 -10.80
C ARG A 574 -12.73 -37.97 -10.54
N ILE A 575 -13.05 -37.56 -9.31
CA ILE A 575 -14.36 -36.99 -8.94
C ILE A 575 -14.25 -35.45 -9.00
N PHE A 576 -15.27 -34.80 -9.57
CA PHE A 576 -15.36 -33.35 -9.74
C PHE A 576 -16.33 -32.69 -8.73
N GLY A 577 -16.66 -31.42 -8.94
CA GLY A 577 -17.44 -30.60 -8.03
C GLY A 577 -16.58 -29.60 -7.26
N HIS A 578 -17.26 -28.58 -6.70
CA HIS A 578 -16.74 -27.60 -5.74
C HIS A 578 -17.85 -26.66 -5.22
N GLU A 579 -18.95 -26.47 -5.97
CA GLU A 579 -20.16 -25.79 -5.51
C GLU A 579 -21.08 -26.79 -4.79
N ALA A 580 -21.32 -26.66 -3.47
CA ALA A 580 -22.17 -27.59 -2.73
C ALA A 580 -22.68 -27.09 -1.37
N GLY A 581 -23.70 -27.78 -0.87
CA GLY A 581 -24.24 -27.68 0.48
C GLY A 581 -24.48 -29.07 1.08
N GLY A 582 -24.13 -29.25 2.35
CA GLY A 582 -24.19 -30.53 3.04
C GLY A 582 -24.26 -30.41 4.56
N ILE A 583 -24.07 -31.55 5.23
CA ILE A 583 -24.10 -31.69 6.69
C ILE A 583 -22.82 -32.40 7.14
N VAL A 584 -22.19 -31.95 8.22
CA VAL A 584 -21.08 -32.65 8.87
C VAL A 584 -21.57 -33.99 9.41
N GLU A 585 -20.93 -35.07 9.02
CA GLU A 585 -21.21 -36.40 9.57
C GLU A 585 -20.18 -36.77 10.66
N SER A 586 -18.90 -36.40 10.49
CA SER A 586 -17.85 -36.64 11.48
C SER A 586 -16.73 -35.61 11.40
N VAL A 587 -15.99 -35.46 12.51
CA VAL A 587 -14.88 -34.51 12.65
C VAL A 587 -13.65 -35.18 13.24
N GLY A 588 -12.47 -34.74 12.79
CA GLY A 588 -11.21 -35.38 13.07
C GLY A 588 -10.32 -34.68 14.10
N GLU A 589 -9.06 -35.07 14.07
CA GLU A 589 -8.02 -34.77 15.05
C GLU A 589 -7.62 -33.28 15.11
N GLY A 590 -8.31 -32.51 15.97
CA GLY A 590 -8.02 -31.10 16.25
C GLY A 590 -9.17 -30.14 15.91
N VAL A 591 -10.21 -30.65 15.27
CA VAL A 591 -11.39 -29.86 14.92
C VAL A 591 -12.18 -29.51 16.17
N THR A 592 -12.48 -28.21 16.34
CA THR A 592 -13.09 -27.65 17.56
C THR A 592 -14.24 -26.67 17.30
N ASP A 593 -14.44 -26.22 16.05
CA ASP A 593 -15.52 -25.29 15.65
C ASP A 593 -16.57 -25.91 14.69
N LEU A 594 -16.53 -27.23 14.49
CA LEU A 594 -17.49 -28.02 13.71
C LEU A 594 -17.86 -29.31 14.49
N GLU A 595 -19.10 -29.77 14.39
CA GLU A 595 -19.61 -30.98 15.04
C GLU A 595 -20.64 -31.75 14.16
N PRO A 596 -20.83 -33.07 14.36
CA PRO A 596 -21.82 -33.85 13.63
C PRO A 596 -23.23 -33.26 13.68
N GLY A 597 -23.85 -33.08 12.51
CA GLY A 597 -25.15 -32.42 12.34
C GLY A 597 -25.07 -30.95 11.90
N ASP A 598 -23.89 -30.33 11.88
CA ASP A 598 -23.72 -28.96 11.37
C ASP A 598 -24.03 -28.85 9.88
N HIS A 599 -24.89 -27.89 9.49
CA HIS A 599 -25.07 -27.51 8.09
C HIS A 599 -23.86 -26.70 7.62
N VAL A 600 -23.31 -27.05 6.46
CA VAL A 600 -22.07 -26.46 5.96
C VAL A 600 -22.03 -26.27 4.43
N LEU A 601 -21.15 -25.37 4.00
CA LEU A 601 -20.66 -25.28 2.64
C LEU A 601 -19.19 -25.71 2.61
N PRO A 602 -18.80 -26.78 1.87
CA PRO A 602 -17.39 -26.98 1.50
C PRO A 602 -16.99 -25.92 0.47
N VAL A 603 -15.76 -25.43 0.56
CA VAL A 603 -15.23 -24.38 -0.32
C VAL A 603 -13.85 -24.80 -0.83
N PHE A 604 -13.55 -24.49 -2.09
CA PHE A 604 -12.27 -24.82 -2.73
C PHE A 604 -11.09 -23.93 -2.28
N THR A 605 -11.38 -22.84 -1.56
CA THR A 605 -10.38 -22.07 -0.82
C THR A 605 -10.53 -22.31 0.68
N GLY A 606 -9.43 -22.21 1.41
CA GLY A 606 -9.37 -22.49 2.84
C GLY A 606 -9.34 -21.23 3.72
N GLU A 607 -9.51 -21.46 5.01
CA GLU A 607 -9.35 -20.51 6.11
C GLU A 607 -8.95 -21.30 7.38
N CYS A 608 -7.65 -21.58 7.51
CA CYS A 608 -7.12 -22.24 8.71
C CYS A 608 -7.07 -21.32 9.95
N LYS A 609 -7.34 -20.01 9.79
CA LYS A 609 -7.24 -18.94 10.81
C LYS A 609 -5.82 -18.72 11.39
N GLU A 610 -4.89 -19.66 11.19
CA GLU A 610 -3.55 -19.63 11.78
C GLU A 610 -2.42 -19.18 10.85
N CYS A 611 -2.56 -19.31 9.52
CA CYS A 611 -1.49 -18.97 8.59
C CYS A 611 -1.43 -17.47 8.24
N ARG A 612 -0.32 -17.03 7.63
CA ARG A 612 -0.05 -15.62 7.28
C ARG A 612 -1.20 -14.97 6.49
N HIS A 613 -1.71 -15.67 5.49
CA HIS A 613 -2.84 -15.23 4.66
C HIS A 613 -4.16 -15.16 5.43
N CYS A 614 -4.40 -16.03 6.42
CA CYS A 614 -5.64 -16.01 7.21
C CYS A 614 -5.64 -14.94 8.31
N LYS A 615 -4.48 -14.61 8.87
CA LYS A 615 -4.32 -13.59 9.91
C LYS A 615 -4.32 -12.16 9.33
N SER A 616 -3.79 -11.97 8.13
CA SER A 616 -3.94 -10.73 7.37
C SER A 616 -5.41 -10.45 7.04
N GLU A 617 -5.91 -9.23 7.25
CA GLU A 617 -7.25 -8.81 6.77
C GLU A 617 -7.30 -8.56 5.25
N GLU A 618 -6.15 -8.50 4.57
CA GLU A 618 -6.03 -8.08 3.16
C GLU A 618 -6.06 -9.22 2.12
N SER A 619 -6.01 -10.50 2.54
CA SER A 619 -6.06 -11.66 1.62
C SER A 619 -6.90 -12.82 2.18
N ASN A 620 -7.36 -13.68 1.27
CA ASN A 620 -8.01 -14.96 1.60
C ASN A 620 -7.24 -16.18 1.05
N MET A 621 -6.05 -16.00 0.48
CA MET A 621 -5.23 -17.03 -0.19
C MET A 621 -4.53 -17.97 0.80
N CYS A 622 -5.31 -18.57 1.70
CA CYS A 622 -4.86 -19.47 2.76
C CYS A 622 -3.86 -20.53 2.25
N ASP A 623 -2.79 -20.77 3.03
CA ASP A 623 -1.75 -21.75 2.67
C ASP A 623 -2.29 -23.19 2.52
N LEU A 624 -3.50 -23.48 3.02
CA LEU A 624 -4.24 -24.71 2.70
C LEU A 624 -4.42 -24.92 1.19
N LEU A 625 -4.58 -23.84 0.40
CA LEU A 625 -4.69 -23.89 -1.06
C LEU A 625 -3.45 -24.53 -1.72
N ARG A 626 -2.30 -24.52 -1.02
CA ARG A 626 -1.02 -25.09 -1.48
C ARG A 626 -0.82 -26.55 -1.05
N ILE A 627 -1.74 -27.14 -0.28
CA ILE A 627 -1.64 -28.54 0.17
C ILE A 627 -2.30 -29.45 -0.87
N ASN A 628 -1.51 -30.30 -1.50
CA ASN A 628 -2.01 -31.46 -2.26
C ASN A 628 -2.19 -32.66 -1.33
N THR A 629 -3.27 -33.41 -1.47
CA THR A 629 -3.56 -34.60 -0.66
C THR A 629 -4.01 -35.76 -1.54
N ASP A 630 -3.24 -36.85 -1.55
CA ASP A 630 -3.60 -38.08 -2.27
C ASP A 630 -4.69 -38.91 -1.54
N ARG A 631 -5.54 -38.24 -0.75
CA ARG A 631 -6.43 -38.84 0.25
C ARG A 631 -7.76 -38.08 0.31
N GLY A 632 -8.84 -38.84 0.48
CA GLY A 632 -10.20 -38.33 0.67
C GLY A 632 -11.25 -39.33 0.21
N VAL A 633 -11.02 -39.93 -0.96
CA VAL A 633 -11.85 -40.98 -1.57
C VAL A 633 -10.96 -42.02 -2.26
N MET A 634 -11.20 -43.30 -1.95
CA MET A 634 -10.58 -44.45 -2.62
C MET A 634 -11.57 -45.03 -3.63
N LEU A 635 -11.08 -45.36 -4.83
CA LEU A 635 -11.86 -45.93 -5.91
C LEU A 635 -11.83 -47.47 -5.85
N ASN A 636 -12.83 -48.11 -6.46
CA ASN A 636 -13.03 -49.58 -6.46
C ASN A 636 -11.84 -50.39 -7.01
N ASP A 637 -10.93 -49.77 -7.76
CA ASP A 637 -9.74 -50.41 -8.31
C ASP A 637 -8.49 -50.29 -7.41
N GLY A 638 -8.65 -49.74 -6.20
CA GLY A 638 -7.60 -49.57 -5.21
C GLY A 638 -6.72 -48.33 -5.39
N LYS A 639 -7.01 -47.45 -6.37
CA LYS A 639 -6.37 -46.14 -6.47
C LYS A 639 -7.08 -45.12 -5.59
N SER A 640 -6.34 -44.18 -5.01
CA SER A 640 -6.94 -42.92 -4.58
C SER A 640 -7.29 -42.06 -5.79
N SER A 641 -8.41 -41.34 -5.74
CA SER A 641 -8.62 -40.21 -6.64
C SER A 641 -7.65 -39.09 -6.22
N PRO A 642 -6.78 -38.56 -7.10
CA PRO A 642 -5.85 -37.50 -6.73
C PRO A 642 -6.59 -36.17 -6.54
N PHE A 643 -6.47 -35.57 -5.35
CA PHE A 643 -7.13 -34.31 -5.03
C PHE A 643 -6.17 -33.12 -4.96
N THR A 644 -6.62 -32.04 -5.58
CA THR A 644 -6.08 -30.68 -5.43
C THR A 644 -7.19 -29.87 -4.78
N ILE A 645 -6.89 -29.10 -3.73
CA ILE A 645 -7.90 -28.40 -2.92
C ILE A 645 -8.81 -27.44 -3.73
N LEU A 646 -8.38 -26.99 -4.92
CA LEU A 646 -9.22 -26.28 -5.90
C LEU A 646 -10.50 -27.02 -6.35
N LEU A 647 -10.63 -28.32 -6.11
CA LEU A 647 -11.84 -29.10 -6.39
C LEU A 647 -12.13 -30.03 -5.20
N ALA A 648 -12.89 -29.52 -4.23
CA ALA A 648 -13.52 -30.35 -3.20
C ALA A 648 -14.53 -31.28 -3.89
N PRO A 649 -14.41 -32.61 -3.81
CA PRO A 649 -15.08 -33.55 -4.72
C PRO A 649 -16.56 -33.76 -4.38
N THR A 650 -17.37 -32.73 -4.59
CA THR A 650 -18.77 -32.68 -4.18
C THR A 650 -19.72 -33.41 -5.12
N PHE A 651 -19.24 -33.99 -6.23
CA PHE A 651 -19.99 -34.97 -7.02
C PHE A 651 -19.91 -36.37 -6.35
N SER A 652 -20.16 -36.41 -5.05
CA SER A 652 -20.09 -37.58 -4.16
C SER A 652 -21.05 -37.37 -2.99
N GLU A 653 -21.77 -38.42 -2.58
CA GLU A 653 -22.65 -38.41 -1.40
C GLU A 653 -21.91 -37.99 -0.13
N TYR A 654 -20.66 -38.44 0.02
CA TYR A 654 -19.79 -37.96 1.10
C TYR A 654 -18.40 -37.59 0.57
N THR A 655 -17.79 -36.62 1.24
CA THR A 655 -16.42 -36.18 0.96
C THR A 655 -15.69 -35.90 2.28
N VAL A 656 -14.41 -36.26 2.35
CA VAL A 656 -13.50 -35.72 3.37
C VAL A 656 -12.84 -34.46 2.81
N VAL A 657 -12.78 -33.42 3.63
CA VAL A 657 -12.10 -32.15 3.33
C VAL A 657 -11.40 -31.66 4.60
N HIS A 658 -10.36 -30.84 4.46
CA HIS A 658 -9.75 -30.17 5.61
C HIS A 658 -10.79 -29.25 6.28
N ALA A 659 -10.86 -29.21 7.62
CA ALA A 659 -11.80 -28.41 8.42
C ALA A 659 -11.73 -26.92 8.07
N GLY A 660 -10.52 -26.45 7.76
CA GLY A 660 -10.29 -25.10 7.25
C GLY A 660 -10.95 -24.81 5.88
N CYS A 661 -11.50 -25.78 5.18
CA CYS A 661 -12.23 -25.60 3.91
C CYS A 661 -13.75 -25.75 4.08
N VAL A 662 -14.26 -25.71 5.32
CA VAL A 662 -15.67 -25.98 5.65
C VAL A 662 -16.28 -24.80 6.42
N ALA A 663 -17.24 -24.10 5.80
CA ALA A 663 -17.95 -22.98 6.38
C ALA A 663 -19.23 -23.44 7.09
N LYS A 664 -19.31 -23.25 8.42
CA LYS A 664 -20.49 -23.54 9.26
C LYS A 664 -21.56 -22.48 9.03
N ILE A 665 -22.70 -22.86 8.45
CA ILE A 665 -23.80 -21.93 8.15
C ILE A 665 -24.97 -22.11 9.12
N ASN A 666 -25.93 -21.18 9.07
CA ASN A 666 -27.18 -21.31 9.81
C ASN A 666 -27.99 -22.51 9.28
N PRO A 667 -28.42 -23.48 10.11
CA PRO A 667 -29.20 -24.64 9.65
C PRO A 667 -30.60 -24.30 9.12
N ALA A 668 -31.10 -23.08 9.33
CA ALA A 668 -32.30 -22.57 8.70
C ALA A 668 -32.08 -22.05 7.26
N ALA A 669 -30.85 -22.06 6.75
CA ALA A 669 -30.56 -21.70 5.36
C ALA A 669 -30.88 -22.86 4.40
N PRO A 670 -31.60 -22.61 3.29
CA PRO A 670 -31.89 -23.60 2.26
C PRO A 670 -30.62 -24.02 1.51
N LEU A 671 -30.10 -25.22 1.82
CA LEU A 671 -28.84 -25.75 1.26
C LEU A 671 -28.84 -25.86 -0.27
N ASP A 672 -30.02 -26.05 -0.85
CA ASP A 672 -30.34 -26.03 -2.28
C ASP A 672 -30.14 -24.65 -2.94
N ILE A 673 -30.18 -23.57 -2.17
CA ILE A 673 -30.03 -22.19 -2.65
C ILE A 673 -28.66 -21.60 -2.25
N VAL A 674 -28.13 -21.94 -1.07
CA VAL A 674 -26.83 -21.41 -0.62
C VAL A 674 -25.61 -22.19 -1.15
N CYS A 675 -25.78 -23.37 -1.76
CA CYS A 675 -24.67 -24.14 -2.34
C CYS A 675 -23.88 -23.38 -3.43
N VAL A 676 -24.51 -22.45 -4.13
CA VAL A 676 -23.88 -21.60 -5.16
C VAL A 676 -23.02 -20.45 -4.59
N LEU A 677 -23.02 -20.26 -3.26
CA LEU A 677 -22.12 -19.31 -2.59
C LEU A 677 -20.68 -19.81 -2.44
N SER A 678 -20.40 -21.12 -2.56
CA SER A 678 -19.01 -21.61 -2.42
C SER A 678 -18.15 -21.44 -3.68
N CYS A 679 -18.66 -20.77 -4.73
CA CYS A 679 -17.86 -20.29 -5.85
C CYS A 679 -18.43 -18.99 -6.46
N GLY A 680 -18.93 -19.04 -7.71
CA GLY A 680 -18.93 -17.89 -8.61
C GLY A 680 -19.73 -16.66 -8.18
N ILE A 681 -20.76 -16.83 -7.34
CA ILE A 681 -21.56 -15.71 -6.83
C ILE A 681 -20.77 -14.89 -5.82
N SER A 682 -20.17 -15.54 -4.82
CA SER A 682 -19.31 -14.87 -3.84
C SER A 682 -18.08 -14.25 -4.49
N THR A 683 -17.50 -14.91 -5.51
CA THR A 683 -16.40 -14.33 -6.30
C THR A 683 -16.81 -13.01 -6.96
N GLY A 684 -17.96 -12.95 -7.65
CA GLY A 684 -18.42 -11.73 -8.32
C GLY A 684 -18.83 -10.60 -7.35
N LEU A 685 -19.56 -10.95 -6.29
CA LEU A 685 -19.93 -10.01 -5.22
C LEU A 685 -18.69 -9.40 -4.57
N GLY A 686 -17.75 -10.23 -4.15
CA GLY A 686 -16.54 -9.81 -3.45
C GLY A 686 -15.56 -9.06 -4.35
N ALA A 687 -15.40 -9.45 -5.61
CA ALA A 687 -14.65 -8.68 -6.61
C ALA A 687 -15.11 -7.22 -6.68
N THR A 688 -16.40 -6.97 -6.43
CA THR A 688 -16.97 -5.62 -6.44
C THR A 688 -16.93 -4.97 -5.06
N LEU A 689 -17.49 -5.62 -4.05
CA LEU A 689 -17.68 -5.08 -2.69
C LEU A 689 -16.37 -5.03 -1.88
N ASN A 690 -15.49 -6.02 -2.03
CA ASN A 690 -14.24 -6.15 -1.27
C ASN A 690 -13.02 -5.62 -2.03
N VAL A 691 -13.01 -5.66 -3.37
CA VAL A 691 -11.78 -5.44 -4.16
C VAL A 691 -11.83 -4.17 -5.00
N ALA A 692 -12.90 -3.99 -5.78
CA ALA A 692 -13.12 -2.75 -6.51
C ALA A 692 -13.49 -1.60 -5.55
N LYS A 693 -14.36 -1.85 -4.56
CA LYS A 693 -14.90 -0.84 -3.63
C LYS A 693 -15.40 0.41 -4.39
N PRO A 694 -16.43 0.30 -5.26
CA PRO A 694 -17.04 1.46 -5.89
C PRO A 694 -17.69 2.36 -4.83
N GLU A 695 -17.55 3.67 -5.00
CA GLU A 695 -18.19 4.65 -4.11
C GLU A 695 -19.65 4.87 -4.50
N LYS A 696 -20.48 5.27 -3.53
CA LYS A 696 -21.90 5.53 -3.78
C LYS A 696 -22.06 6.63 -4.84
N GLY A 697 -22.70 6.30 -5.95
CA GLY A 697 -22.89 7.15 -7.11
C GLY A 697 -21.85 6.99 -8.21
N SER A 698 -20.81 6.16 -8.04
CA SER A 698 -19.78 5.94 -9.08
C SER A 698 -20.32 5.18 -10.31
N SER A 699 -19.50 5.15 -11.35
CA SER A 699 -19.70 4.33 -12.55
C SER A 699 -18.93 3.01 -12.47
N VAL A 700 -19.51 1.93 -13.01
CA VAL A 700 -18.91 0.58 -13.01
C VAL A 700 -19.16 -0.10 -14.36
N ALA A 701 -18.11 -0.67 -14.98
CA ALA A 701 -18.25 -1.53 -16.16
C ALA A 701 -18.04 -3.02 -15.79
N ILE A 702 -18.94 -3.89 -16.26
CA ILE A 702 -18.91 -5.34 -15.99
C ILE A 702 -18.74 -6.09 -17.32
N PHE A 703 -17.60 -6.74 -17.52
CA PHE A 703 -17.28 -7.48 -18.74
C PHE A 703 -17.63 -8.96 -18.58
N GLY A 704 -18.65 -9.42 -19.31
CA GLY A 704 -19.15 -10.80 -19.29
C GLY A 704 -20.36 -11.00 -18.39
N LEU A 705 -21.56 -11.08 -18.97
CA LEU A 705 -22.82 -11.22 -18.23
C LEU A 705 -23.20 -12.69 -18.02
N GLY A 706 -22.24 -13.49 -17.55
CA GLY A 706 -22.47 -14.79 -16.93
C GLY A 706 -22.67 -14.65 -15.41
N ALA A 707 -22.88 -15.76 -14.69
CA ALA A 707 -23.22 -15.72 -13.25
C ALA A 707 -22.25 -14.88 -12.38
N VAL A 708 -20.94 -14.93 -12.65
CA VAL A 708 -19.93 -14.14 -11.91
C VAL A 708 -20.11 -12.63 -12.17
N GLY A 709 -20.30 -12.23 -13.43
CA GLY A 709 -20.52 -10.82 -13.78
C GLY A 709 -21.89 -10.30 -13.32
N LEU A 710 -22.93 -11.14 -13.32
CA LEU A 710 -24.23 -10.79 -12.75
C LEU A 710 -24.14 -10.61 -11.22
N ALA A 711 -23.32 -11.41 -10.54
CA ALA A 711 -23.02 -11.20 -9.12
C ALA A 711 -22.18 -9.95 -8.87
N ALA A 712 -21.27 -9.57 -9.79
CA ALA A 712 -20.54 -8.32 -9.73
C ALA A 712 -21.44 -7.09 -9.98
N ALA A 713 -22.39 -7.18 -10.93
CA ALA A 713 -23.41 -6.15 -11.14
C ALA A 713 -24.30 -5.97 -9.89
N GLU A 714 -24.71 -7.07 -9.25
CA GLU A 714 -25.48 -7.04 -8.01
C GLU A 714 -24.65 -6.42 -6.86
N GLY A 715 -23.35 -6.70 -6.79
CA GLY A 715 -22.41 -6.04 -5.86
C GLY A 715 -22.30 -4.52 -6.12
N ALA A 716 -22.25 -4.08 -7.38
CA ALA A 716 -22.26 -2.66 -7.73
C ALA A 716 -23.59 -1.98 -7.38
N ARG A 717 -24.71 -2.69 -7.55
CA ARG A 717 -26.04 -2.25 -7.11
C ARG A 717 -26.11 -2.06 -5.60
N ILE A 718 -25.56 -3.01 -4.83
CA ILE A 718 -25.53 -2.96 -3.36
C ILE A 718 -24.64 -1.81 -2.84
N ALA A 719 -23.49 -1.59 -3.46
CA ALA A 719 -22.63 -0.43 -3.17
C ALA A 719 -23.27 0.93 -3.56
N GLY A 720 -24.34 0.90 -4.36
CA GLY A 720 -25.06 2.10 -4.79
C GLY A 720 -24.38 2.86 -5.92
N ALA A 721 -23.71 2.17 -6.84
CA ALA A 721 -23.24 2.75 -8.11
C ALA A 721 -24.42 3.37 -8.89
N SER A 722 -24.20 4.48 -9.59
CA SER A 722 -25.25 5.18 -10.36
C SER A 722 -25.40 4.66 -11.80
N ARG A 723 -24.31 4.14 -12.38
CA ARG A 723 -24.24 3.60 -13.74
C ARG A 723 -23.52 2.26 -13.71
N ILE A 724 -24.19 1.21 -14.15
CA ILE A 724 -23.66 -0.16 -14.21
C ILE A 724 -23.76 -0.60 -15.67
N ILE A 725 -22.63 -0.57 -16.37
CA ILE A 725 -22.52 -0.80 -17.82
C ILE A 725 -22.13 -2.27 -18.05
N GLY A 726 -23.06 -3.07 -18.56
CA GLY A 726 -22.80 -4.47 -18.93
C GLY A 726 -22.16 -4.57 -20.32
N VAL A 727 -21.09 -5.36 -20.46
CA VAL A 727 -20.38 -5.56 -21.72
C VAL A 727 -20.38 -7.04 -22.09
N ASP A 728 -21.07 -7.42 -23.17
CA ASP A 728 -21.17 -8.82 -23.61
C ASP A 728 -21.33 -8.93 -25.14
N LEU A 729 -20.87 -10.04 -25.73
CA LEU A 729 -20.99 -10.31 -27.18
C LEU A 729 -22.39 -10.79 -27.59
N ASN A 730 -23.26 -11.10 -26.62
CA ASN A 730 -24.64 -11.54 -26.80
C ASN A 730 -25.63 -10.53 -26.20
N SER A 731 -26.14 -9.61 -27.02
CA SER A 731 -27.06 -8.54 -26.60
C SER A 731 -28.37 -9.03 -25.94
N ASN A 732 -28.76 -10.30 -26.15
CA ASN A 732 -29.92 -10.90 -25.49
C ASN A 732 -29.75 -11.02 -23.96
N ARG A 733 -28.51 -10.96 -23.43
CA ARG A 733 -28.24 -11.00 -21.99
C ARG A 733 -28.67 -9.73 -21.26
N PHE A 734 -28.85 -8.60 -21.94
CA PHE A 734 -29.13 -7.31 -21.28
C PHE A 734 -30.45 -7.31 -20.50
N GLU A 735 -31.54 -7.83 -21.08
CA GLU A 735 -32.85 -7.84 -20.40
C GLU A 735 -32.86 -8.70 -19.12
N GLU A 736 -32.04 -9.74 -19.06
CA GLU A 736 -31.84 -10.53 -17.85
C GLU A 736 -30.94 -9.80 -16.85
N ALA A 737 -29.84 -9.19 -17.33
CA ALA A 737 -28.87 -8.49 -16.51
C ALA A 737 -29.43 -7.27 -15.76
N LYS A 738 -30.48 -6.62 -16.29
CA LYS A 738 -31.23 -5.56 -15.59
C LYS A 738 -31.78 -5.99 -14.21
N LYS A 739 -32.10 -7.28 -14.03
CA LYS A 739 -32.59 -7.84 -12.75
C LYS A 739 -31.50 -7.90 -11.66
N PHE A 740 -30.24 -7.72 -12.06
CA PHE A 740 -29.04 -7.67 -11.23
C PHE A 740 -28.43 -6.25 -11.22
N GLY A 741 -29.22 -5.22 -11.55
CA GLY A 741 -28.83 -3.81 -11.46
C GLY A 741 -28.14 -3.21 -12.70
N VAL A 742 -27.87 -3.96 -13.77
CA VAL A 742 -27.25 -3.40 -14.99
C VAL A 742 -28.15 -2.34 -15.63
N THR A 743 -27.67 -1.10 -15.71
CA THR A 743 -28.43 0.07 -16.19
C THR A 743 -28.24 0.32 -17.69
N GLU A 744 -27.05 0.02 -18.20
CA GLU A 744 -26.61 0.31 -19.57
C GLU A 744 -25.92 -0.92 -20.17
N PHE A 745 -25.84 -0.99 -21.50
CA PHE A 745 -25.25 -2.15 -22.18
C PHE A 745 -24.47 -1.76 -23.43
N VAL A 746 -23.35 -2.45 -23.66
CA VAL A 746 -22.47 -2.28 -24.81
C VAL A 746 -22.12 -3.66 -25.37
N ASN A 747 -22.46 -3.93 -26.64
CA ASN A 747 -21.89 -5.06 -27.37
C ASN A 747 -20.65 -4.59 -28.14
N PRO A 748 -19.46 -5.16 -27.91
CA PRO A 748 -18.26 -4.84 -28.69
C PRO A 748 -18.39 -5.00 -30.22
N LYS A 749 -19.41 -5.70 -30.71
CA LYS A 749 -19.69 -5.87 -32.15
C LYS A 749 -20.50 -4.74 -32.79
N ASP A 750 -21.14 -3.88 -32.00
CA ASP A 750 -22.03 -2.82 -32.49
C ASP A 750 -21.27 -1.52 -32.80
N TYR A 751 -19.93 -1.53 -32.71
CA TYR A 751 -19.04 -0.37 -32.86
C TYR A 751 -17.79 -0.73 -33.68
N ASP A 752 -17.34 0.19 -34.55
CA ASP A 752 -16.07 0.06 -35.27
C ASP A 752 -14.82 0.43 -34.42
N LYS A 753 -15.04 1.08 -33.26
CA LYS A 753 -13.98 1.47 -32.30
C LYS A 753 -13.72 0.37 -31.26
N PRO A 754 -12.52 0.31 -30.65
CA PRO A 754 -12.27 -0.47 -29.44
C PRO A 754 -13.28 -0.13 -28.33
N VAL A 755 -13.80 -1.15 -27.64
CA VAL A 755 -14.88 -0.97 -26.66
C VAL A 755 -14.48 -0.10 -25.46
N GLN A 756 -13.19 -0.06 -25.12
CA GLN A 756 -12.65 0.85 -24.11
C GLN A 756 -12.78 2.33 -24.49
N GLU A 757 -12.64 2.68 -25.79
CA GLU A 757 -12.88 4.05 -26.28
C GLU A 757 -14.36 4.39 -26.21
N VAL A 758 -15.24 3.45 -26.59
CA VAL A 758 -16.70 3.61 -26.52
C VAL A 758 -17.15 3.88 -25.08
N ILE A 759 -16.63 3.12 -24.12
CA ILE A 759 -16.94 3.30 -22.68
C ILE A 759 -16.40 4.65 -22.19
N ALA A 760 -15.18 5.05 -22.56
CA ALA A 760 -14.62 6.35 -22.18
C ALA A 760 -15.44 7.52 -22.76
N GLU A 761 -15.89 7.45 -24.01
CA GLU A 761 -16.79 8.43 -24.63
C GLU A 761 -18.19 8.45 -23.98
N MET A 762 -18.68 7.31 -23.48
CA MET A 762 -19.93 7.22 -22.71
C MET A 762 -19.81 7.74 -21.27
N THR A 763 -18.60 7.98 -20.74
CA THR A 763 -18.35 8.26 -19.31
C THR A 763 -17.50 9.51 -19.05
N ASP A 764 -17.12 10.26 -20.09
CA ASP A 764 -16.32 11.51 -20.01
C ASP A 764 -14.89 11.29 -19.43
N GLY A 765 -14.29 10.14 -19.74
CA GLY A 765 -12.90 9.82 -19.34
C GLY A 765 -12.63 8.36 -18.97
N GLY A 766 -13.68 7.55 -18.76
CA GLY A 766 -13.60 6.17 -18.32
C GLY A 766 -14.42 5.91 -17.06
N VAL A 767 -14.65 4.64 -16.74
CA VAL A 767 -15.41 4.25 -15.53
C VAL A 767 -14.55 4.31 -14.26
N ASP A 768 -15.15 4.62 -13.11
CA ASP A 768 -14.45 4.65 -11.83
C ASP A 768 -13.92 3.26 -11.44
N ARG A 769 -14.67 2.21 -11.80
CA ARG A 769 -14.31 0.80 -11.59
C ARG A 769 -14.65 -0.05 -12.81
N SER A 770 -13.88 -1.11 -13.06
CA SER A 770 -14.29 -2.21 -13.94
C SER A 770 -14.06 -3.57 -13.29
N VAL A 771 -14.88 -4.55 -13.69
CA VAL A 771 -14.76 -5.95 -13.25
C VAL A 771 -14.85 -6.86 -14.47
N GLU A 772 -13.85 -7.73 -14.66
CA GLU A 772 -13.76 -8.66 -15.79
C GLU A 772 -14.12 -10.08 -15.35
N CYS A 773 -15.07 -10.71 -16.05
CA CYS A 773 -15.68 -11.98 -15.66
C CYS A 773 -15.85 -12.98 -16.82
N THR A 774 -15.10 -12.84 -17.92
CA THR A 774 -15.11 -13.76 -19.07
C THR A 774 -13.89 -14.69 -19.15
N GLY A 775 -12.72 -14.25 -18.65
CA GLY A 775 -11.44 -14.91 -18.90
C GLY A 775 -10.85 -14.63 -20.28
N SER A 776 -11.54 -13.85 -21.13
CA SER A 776 -11.04 -13.47 -22.44
C SER A 776 -9.97 -12.39 -22.30
N ILE A 777 -8.79 -12.65 -22.84
CA ILE A 777 -7.66 -11.73 -22.71
C ILE A 777 -7.92 -10.34 -23.31
N ASN A 778 -8.73 -10.26 -24.37
CA ASN A 778 -9.17 -9.00 -24.95
C ASN A 778 -10.12 -8.23 -24.00
N ALA A 779 -10.99 -8.93 -23.27
CA ALA A 779 -11.87 -8.33 -22.27
C ALA A 779 -11.06 -7.82 -21.07
N MET A 780 -10.03 -8.53 -20.62
CA MET A 780 -9.12 -8.06 -19.56
C MET A 780 -8.42 -6.76 -19.95
N ILE A 781 -7.90 -6.68 -21.18
CA ILE A 781 -7.22 -5.48 -21.68
C ILE A 781 -8.23 -4.32 -21.79
N SER A 782 -9.40 -4.54 -22.42
CA SER A 782 -10.44 -3.50 -22.51
C SER A 782 -10.98 -3.07 -21.14
N ALA A 783 -11.13 -3.98 -20.18
CA ALA A 783 -11.57 -3.67 -18.83
C ALA A 783 -10.55 -2.78 -18.10
N PHE A 784 -9.25 -3.07 -18.23
CA PHE A 784 -8.20 -2.21 -17.68
C PHE A 784 -8.12 -0.85 -18.38
N GLU A 785 -8.19 -0.81 -19.70
CA GLU A 785 -7.99 0.43 -20.45
C GLU A 785 -9.19 1.40 -20.33
N CYS A 786 -10.40 0.88 -20.09
CA CYS A 786 -11.63 1.69 -19.96
C CYS A 786 -11.84 2.37 -18.59
N VAL A 787 -11.03 2.09 -17.56
CA VAL A 787 -11.17 2.80 -16.27
C VAL A 787 -10.57 4.20 -16.32
N HIS A 788 -11.10 5.12 -15.53
CA HIS A 788 -10.71 6.53 -15.56
C HIS A 788 -9.23 6.73 -15.17
N ASP A 789 -8.51 7.56 -15.92
CA ASP A 789 -7.13 8.00 -15.59
C ASP A 789 -7.10 8.69 -14.21
N GLY A 790 -6.04 8.48 -13.41
CA GLY A 790 -5.89 9.13 -12.10
C GLY A 790 -6.44 8.33 -10.89
N TRP A 791 -7.52 7.56 -11.04
CA TRP A 791 -8.13 6.81 -9.92
C TRP A 791 -8.90 5.53 -10.27
N GLY A 792 -8.98 5.17 -11.56
CA GLY A 792 -9.71 4.00 -12.01
C GLY A 792 -9.09 2.70 -11.50
N VAL A 793 -9.95 1.77 -11.05
CA VAL A 793 -9.54 0.45 -10.56
C VAL A 793 -10.20 -0.65 -11.39
N ALA A 794 -9.41 -1.46 -12.07
CA ALA A 794 -9.86 -2.65 -12.78
C ALA A 794 -9.58 -3.91 -11.95
N VAL A 795 -10.57 -4.79 -11.85
CA VAL A 795 -10.49 -6.08 -11.13
C VAL A 795 -10.69 -7.23 -12.11
N LEU A 796 -9.68 -8.07 -12.28
CA LEU A 796 -9.76 -9.28 -13.09
C LEU A 796 -10.24 -10.46 -12.25
N VAL A 797 -11.24 -11.18 -12.77
CA VAL A 797 -11.90 -12.32 -12.08
C VAL A 797 -11.97 -13.56 -12.97
N GLY A 798 -12.06 -13.38 -14.30
CA GLY A 798 -12.14 -14.49 -15.24
C GLY A 798 -10.79 -15.22 -15.43
N VAL A 799 -10.81 -16.54 -15.45
CA VAL A 799 -9.59 -17.37 -15.62
C VAL A 799 -9.19 -17.46 -17.11
N PRO A 800 -7.93 -17.14 -17.48
CA PRO A 800 -7.45 -17.18 -18.86
C PRO A 800 -7.13 -18.61 -19.34
N ASN A 801 -6.80 -18.77 -20.62
CA ASN A 801 -6.10 -19.97 -21.08
C ASN A 801 -4.62 -19.90 -20.69
N LYS A 802 -4.00 -21.07 -20.50
CA LYS A 802 -2.59 -21.22 -20.07
C LYS A 802 -1.55 -20.55 -21.00
N ASP A 803 -1.89 -20.34 -22.26
CA ASP A 803 -1.02 -19.73 -23.27
C ASP A 803 -1.39 -18.27 -23.59
N ASP A 804 -2.43 -17.72 -22.95
CA ASP A 804 -2.83 -16.31 -23.08
C ASP A 804 -1.80 -15.38 -22.42
N SER A 805 -1.79 -14.11 -22.83
CA SER A 805 -0.91 -13.11 -22.24
C SER A 805 -1.52 -11.73 -22.21
N PHE A 806 -1.56 -11.11 -21.03
CA PHE A 806 -2.09 -9.77 -20.85
C PHE A 806 -1.10 -8.76 -21.44
N LYS A 807 -1.57 -7.90 -22.36
CA LYS A 807 -0.74 -6.94 -23.08
C LYS A 807 -1.41 -5.58 -23.17
N THR A 808 -0.76 -4.55 -22.64
CA THR A 808 -1.18 -3.15 -22.73
C THR A 808 0.05 -2.23 -22.88
N HIS A 809 -0.15 -0.98 -23.27
CA HIS A 809 0.92 0.01 -23.30
C HIS A 809 1.20 0.51 -21.87
N PRO A 810 2.46 0.54 -21.38
CA PRO A 810 2.69 0.80 -19.96
C PRO A 810 2.30 2.22 -19.50
N ILE A 811 2.07 3.16 -20.42
CA ILE A 811 1.52 4.49 -20.09
C ILE A 811 0.17 4.39 -19.36
N ASN A 812 -0.63 3.36 -19.66
CA ASN A 812 -1.95 3.15 -19.05
C ASN A 812 -1.84 2.87 -17.54
N PHE A 813 -0.74 2.26 -17.10
CA PHE A 813 -0.40 2.13 -15.68
C PHE A 813 0.15 3.44 -15.11
N LEU A 814 1.05 4.12 -15.84
CA LEU A 814 1.67 5.37 -15.38
C LEU A 814 0.65 6.51 -15.19
N ASN A 815 -0.46 6.50 -15.94
CA ASN A 815 -1.64 7.36 -15.75
C ASN A 815 -2.47 6.99 -14.49
N GLU A 816 -1.81 6.46 -13.46
CA GLU A 816 -2.32 6.13 -12.12
C GLU A 816 -3.48 5.11 -12.06
N LYS A 817 -3.77 4.39 -13.17
CA LYS A 817 -4.77 3.29 -13.16
C LYS A 817 -4.24 2.11 -12.35
N THR A 818 -5.09 1.55 -11.49
CA THR A 818 -4.76 0.37 -10.67
C THR A 818 -5.36 -0.89 -11.28
N LEU A 819 -4.54 -1.93 -11.46
CA LEU A 819 -4.99 -3.27 -11.86
C LEU A 819 -4.83 -4.25 -10.70
N LYS A 820 -5.89 -4.99 -10.40
CA LYS A 820 -5.92 -6.06 -9.40
C LYS A 820 -6.46 -7.35 -10.02
N GLY A 821 -6.04 -8.50 -9.51
CA GLY A 821 -6.89 -9.70 -9.52
C GLY A 821 -7.68 -9.85 -8.22
N THR A 822 -8.41 -10.95 -8.10
CA THR A 822 -9.06 -11.39 -6.87
C THR A 822 -9.27 -12.89 -6.91
N PHE A 823 -9.11 -13.57 -5.77
CA PHE A 823 -9.44 -14.98 -5.63
C PHE A 823 -10.66 -15.12 -4.72
N PHE A 824 -11.70 -15.84 -5.16
CA PHE A 824 -12.97 -15.99 -4.42
C PHE A 824 -13.58 -14.66 -3.89
N GLY A 825 -13.30 -13.53 -4.57
CA GLY A 825 -13.80 -12.21 -4.18
C GLY A 825 -13.15 -11.64 -2.91
N ASN A 826 -11.96 -12.10 -2.51
CA ASN A 826 -11.28 -11.78 -1.24
C ASN A 826 -12.08 -12.14 0.04
N TYR A 827 -13.16 -12.93 -0.07
CA TYR A 827 -13.89 -13.43 1.11
C TYR A 827 -13.12 -14.56 1.80
N LYS A 828 -13.04 -14.52 3.13
CA LYS A 828 -12.56 -15.63 3.97
C LYS A 828 -13.74 -16.59 4.21
N PRO A 829 -13.71 -17.83 3.69
CA PRO A 829 -14.90 -18.65 3.53
C PRO A 829 -15.64 -19.00 4.83
N ARG A 830 -14.93 -19.25 5.92
CA ARG A 830 -15.51 -19.71 7.20
C ARG A 830 -15.96 -18.57 8.09
N SER A 831 -15.39 -17.38 7.90
CA SER A 831 -15.78 -16.15 8.58
C SER A 831 -16.92 -15.42 7.87
N ASP A 832 -16.90 -15.32 6.53
CA ASP A 832 -17.77 -14.39 5.80
C ASP A 832 -19.05 -15.04 5.27
N LEU A 833 -18.96 -16.19 4.59
CA LEU A 833 -20.10 -16.88 3.97
C LEU A 833 -21.31 -17.11 4.90
N PRO A 834 -21.13 -17.47 6.20
CA PRO A 834 -22.25 -17.69 7.11
C PRO A 834 -23.16 -16.46 7.30
N SER A 835 -22.64 -15.26 7.06
CA SER A 835 -23.38 -14.00 7.17
C SER A 835 -24.14 -13.62 5.88
N MET A 836 -23.60 -13.97 4.71
CA MET A 836 -24.01 -13.38 3.42
C MET A 836 -25.48 -13.62 3.08
N TYR A 837 -26.01 -14.84 3.30
CA TYR A 837 -27.43 -15.13 3.03
C TYR A 837 -28.38 -14.52 4.09
N MET A 838 -27.92 -14.40 5.34
CA MET A 838 -28.78 -14.04 6.47
C MET A 838 -29.36 -12.62 6.41
N ASN A 839 -28.69 -11.71 5.70
CA ASN A 839 -29.13 -10.32 5.54
C ASN A 839 -30.30 -10.16 4.56
N LYS A 840 -30.57 -11.16 3.70
CA LYS A 840 -31.63 -11.15 2.67
C LYS A 840 -31.55 -10.02 1.63
N GLU A 841 -30.40 -9.38 1.49
CA GLU A 841 -30.13 -8.36 0.45
C GLU A 841 -29.72 -8.97 -0.89
N LEU A 842 -29.51 -10.30 -0.92
CA LEU A 842 -29.11 -11.11 -2.06
C LEU A 842 -30.23 -12.09 -2.46
N GLU A 843 -30.78 -11.91 -3.65
CA GLU A 843 -31.77 -12.80 -4.26
C GLU A 843 -31.06 -13.94 -5.03
N LEU A 844 -30.47 -14.90 -4.29
CA LEU A 844 -29.66 -15.99 -4.86
C LEU A 844 -30.44 -16.89 -5.83
N GLU A 845 -31.75 -16.99 -5.64
CA GLU A 845 -32.67 -17.77 -6.46
C GLU A 845 -32.64 -17.33 -7.93
N LYS A 846 -32.29 -16.06 -8.23
CA LYS A 846 -32.11 -15.55 -9.60
C LYS A 846 -30.99 -16.25 -10.39
N PHE A 847 -29.99 -16.82 -9.71
CA PHE A 847 -28.84 -17.46 -10.35
C PHE A 847 -29.10 -18.93 -10.70
N ILE A 848 -30.10 -19.56 -10.07
CA ILE A 848 -30.45 -20.97 -10.31
C ILE A 848 -31.48 -21.03 -11.43
N THR A 849 -31.12 -21.70 -12.53
CA THR A 849 -31.94 -21.71 -13.77
C THR A 849 -32.46 -23.09 -14.16
N HIS A 850 -31.83 -24.14 -13.63
CA HIS A 850 -32.12 -25.54 -13.92
C HIS A 850 -31.91 -26.37 -12.64
N GLU A 851 -32.62 -27.48 -12.49
CA GLU A 851 -32.43 -28.50 -11.45
C GLU A 851 -32.47 -29.89 -12.10
N VAL A 852 -31.58 -30.80 -11.68
CA VAL A 852 -31.56 -32.22 -12.08
C VAL A 852 -31.23 -33.12 -10.88
N PRO A 853 -31.66 -34.39 -10.86
CA PRO A 853 -31.13 -35.38 -9.91
C PRO A 853 -29.67 -35.73 -10.26
N PHE A 854 -28.92 -36.25 -9.28
CA PHE A 854 -27.53 -36.66 -9.44
C PHE A 854 -27.35 -37.74 -10.52
N SER A 855 -28.30 -38.66 -10.62
CA SER A 855 -28.43 -39.63 -11.71
C SER A 855 -28.52 -39.03 -13.13
N GLU A 856 -28.83 -37.74 -13.29
CA GLU A 856 -28.80 -37.01 -14.56
C GLU A 856 -27.59 -36.04 -14.70
N ILE A 857 -26.55 -36.10 -13.87
CA ILE A 857 -25.43 -35.13 -13.83
C ILE A 857 -24.82 -34.77 -15.20
N ASN A 858 -24.73 -35.71 -16.14
CA ASN A 858 -24.21 -35.46 -17.49
C ASN A 858 -25.07 -34.44 -18.29
N LYS A 859 -26.38 -34.36 -18.05
CA LYS A 859 -27.31 -33.38 -18.62
C LYS A 859 -27.07 -31.96 -18.07
N ALA A 860 -26.56 -31.86 -16.85
CA ALA A 860 -26.14 -30.57 -16.27
C ALA A 860 -24.93 -29.99 -17.03
N PHE A 861 -23.99 -30.85 -17.47
CA PHE A 861 -22.91 -30.46 -18.38
C PHE A 861 -23.44 -30.01 -19.74
N GLU A 862 -24.47 -30.67 -20.30
CA GLU A 862 -25.12 -30.24 -21.56
C GLU A 862 -25.73 -28.83 -21.47
N TYR A 863 -26.43 -28.50 -20.37
CA TYR A 863 -26.96 -27.15 -20.14
C TYR A 863 -25.86 -26.09 -20.05
N MET A 864 -24.69 -26.44 -19.48
CA MET A 864 -23.56 -25.52 -19.38
C MET A 864 -22.81 -25.34 -20.70
N LEU A 865 -22.58 -26.43 -21.44
CA LEU A 865 -21.93 -26.41 -22.76
C LEU A 865 -22.75 -25.68 -23.82
N SER A 866 -24.08 -25.74 -23.72
CA SER A 866 -25.01 -24.97 -24.58
C SER A 866 -25.21 -23.52 -24.13
N GLY A 867 -24.73 -23.13 -22.94
CA GLY A 867 -24.93 -21.80 -22.37
C GLY A 867 -26.39 -21.47 -22.04
N ALA A 868 -27.23 -22.49 -21.81
CA ALA A 868 -28.67 -22.37 -21.61
C ALA A 868 -29.08 -21.84 -20.23
N GLY A 869 -28.16 -21.77 -19.26
CA GLY A 869 -28.43 -21.36 -17.88
C GLY A 869 -27.24 -20.66 -17.19
N LEU A 870 -27.48 -20.18 -15.96
CA LEU A 870 -26.47 -19.50 -15.12
C LEU A 870 -25.84 -20.46 -14.10
N ARG A 871 -26.70 -21.20 -13.39
CA ARG A 871 -26.38 -22.42 -12.62
C ARG A 871 -27.44 -23.48 -12.82
N CYS A 872 -27.00 -24.74 -12.69
CA CYS A 872 -27.82 -25.93 -12.69
C CYS A 872 -27.60 -26.65 -11.36
N LEU A 873 -28.63 -26.71 -10.53
CA LEU A 873 -28.62 -27.44 -9.27
C LEU A 873 -28.63 -28.94 -9.55
N ILE A 874 -27.82 -29.69 -8.83
CA ILE A 874 -27.73 -31.15 -8.86
C ILE A 874 -28.07 -31.64 -7.46
N ARG A 875 -29.19 -32.35 -7.34
CA ARG A 875 -29.68 -32.88 -6.08
C ARG A 875 -29.18 -34.30 -5.86
N MET A 876 -28.58 -34.58 -4.70
CA MET A 876 -28.19 -35.96 -4.38
C MET A 876 -29.43 -36.83 -4.22
N ASP A 877 -29.38 -38.02 -4.81
CA ASP A 877 -30.35 -39.09 -4.57
C ASP A 877 -30.14 -39.56 -3.09
N ALA A 878 -31.23 -39.81 -2.34
CA ALA A 878 -31.29 -39.52 -0.89
C ALA A 878 -31.15 -40.71 0.08
#